data_AF-A0A7V0JEI1-F1
#
_entry.id   AF-A0A7V0JEI1-F1
#
_cell.length_a   1.000
_cell.length_b   1.000
_cell.length_c   1.000
_cell.angle_alpha   90.00
_cell.angle_beta   90.00
_cell.angle_gamma   90.00
#
_symmetry.space_group_name_H-M   'P 1'
#
loop_
_entity.id
_entity.type
_entity.pdbx_description
1 polymer ?
#
loop_
_entity_poly.entity_id
_entity_poly.type
_entity_poly.pdbx_seq_one_letter_code
_entity_poly.pdbx_strand_id
1 'polypeptide(L)'
;SDGELHLKKNHDIKLLLNIGANPLVATRFNYMSNGILSAREENGCTYIVIDPAYTNSASHADIWLPIIPGTDAALLAAMLYYIIGNDSPANSSKKYIDHDFLKKYTTGWQEFKESFLAQANKKDPSNGLQFFSIEWAENRTGITADDIKKISHLFGITKPAAIEIGMHGTSHHTNGDVTSILMTALCLITGNADIPGGLVFIDSQKAKKGNRTVGKEFLDKVVTRKINGSPVSGKLSELHKDLYGDYPAAWKGVLADLPVKIREGINLKYGPFQDYSYPVKAFITRAGNPVMTAGNTAEWKDALTSGDETGEYLLELMVFIDTHITETGKYADIVLPEAGFLERMGVSDVYTMSPEISIRDQVIKPLYESRTPFQFMIAMSGSLIKNGDTDIKAEDFKIKYRSEEAFVNDILSEAPGFYNIGDPLPYPGLPEGCRIEGTPDNPGAVWGNMTIKTGEPLTVDWLRKHNGVAVWPASYHRYKKSDGSPSRIYPETASKKFEFKFGFLENINKRFGTDFPTTFYWSGCRWNPGDPLYKNIQAEYPFQLISGRVHHAMTMTAVCPYLAETDTECMQPVNNDFHYRMPELENIPNKYGLRDNKDNFFKQGSLSIPVFAFNTADGKSLNLKTGNTVSLENPFKKRIIGKVFLTDEIMPGVIKTAFGPGGREASGTEFINHTFKYTPNINELHDPENISPFTGMPAFGDIMVKVIKERDW
;
A
#
# COMPACT_ATOMS: atom_id res chain seq x y z
N SER A 1 33.44 23.27 3.21
CA SER A 1 34.61 24.17 3.32
C SER A 1 35.04 24.75 1.98
N ASP A 2 34.48 24.26 0.88
CA ASP A 2 34.55 24.78 -0.50
C ASP A 2 33.26 25.52 -0.93
N GLY A 3 32.14 25.30 -0.24
CA GLY A 3 30.83 25.86 -0.62
C GLY A 3 30.12 25.02 -1.68
N GLU A 4 30.68 23.87 -2.06
CA GLU A 4 30.03 22.90 -2.94
C GLU A 4 29.15 21.92 -2.14
N LEU A 5 28.03 21.53 -2.73
CA LEU A 5 27.08 20.58 -2.17
C LEU A 5 27.51 19.15 -2.53
N HIS A 6 27.80 18.32 -1.53
CA HIS A 6 28.27 16.94 -1.71
C HIS A 6 27.23 15.96 -1.17
N LEU A 7 26.70 15.03 -1.98
CA LEU A 7 25.80 13.92 -1.56
C LEU A 7 26.41 13.09 -0.41
N LYS A 8 25.68 12.91 0.69
CA LYS A 8 26.03 11.98 1.76
C LYS A 8 25.54 10.63 1.30
N LYS A 9 26.51 9.81 0.95
CA LYS A 9 26.27 8.47 0.44
C LYS A 9 26.04 7.45 1.56
N ASN A 10 26.32 7.83 2.81
CA ASN A 10 26.34 6.92 3.94
C ASN A 10 25.01 6.92 4.71
N HIS A 11 24.57 5.74 5.13
CA HIS A 11 23.35 5.55 5.91
C HIS A 11 23.60 5.66 7.43
N ASP A 12 22.74 6.39 8.15
CA ASP A 12 22.94 6.67 9.59
C ASP A 12 22.26 5.68 10.55
N ILE A 13 21.35 4.84 10.05
CA ILE A 13 20.55 3.93 10.88
C ILE A 13 21.43 2.87 11.56
N LYS A 14 21.20 2.59 12.85
CA LYS A 14 21.94 1.58 13.62
C LYS A 14 21.10 0.34 13.97
N LEU A 15 19.78 0.47 13.98
CA LEU A 15 18.85 -0.64 14.21
C LEU A 15 17.60 -0.44 13.36
N LEU A 16 17.25 -1.45 12.57
CA LEU A 16 16.00 -1.49 11.82
C LEU A 16 15.19 -2.71 12.26
N LEU A 17 13.98 -2.46 12.78
CA LEU A 17 12.96 -3.50 12.94
C LEU A 17 12.05 -3.46 11.71
N ASN A 18 12.14 -4.47 10.86
CA ASN A 18 11.21 -4.63 9.74
C ASN A 18 10.15 -5.66 10.11
N ILE A 19 8.89 -5.22 10.13
CA ILE A 19 7.77 -5.98 10.67
C ILE A 19 6.71 -6.15 9.57
N GLY A 20 6.57 -7.37 9.08
CA GLY A 20 5.62 -7.72 8.01
C GLY A 20 5.86 -7.00 6.69
N ALA A 21 7.09 -6.58 6.37
CA ALA A 21 7.44 -6.05 5.05
C ALA A 21 8.63 -6.82 4.44
N ASN A 22 8.57 -7.00 3.11
CA ASN A 22 9.59 -7.73 2.34
C ASN A 22 10.19 -6.84 1.23
N PRO A 23 10.98 -5.81 1.57
CA PRO A 23 11.53 -4.84 0.60
C PRO A 23 12.42 -5.47 -0.48
N LEU A 24 13.02 -6.63 -0.23
CA LEU A 24 13.88 -7.33 -1.21
C LEU A 24 13.10 -8.09 -2.28
N VAL A 25 11.77 -8.18 -2.17
CA VAL A 25 10.88 -8.85 -3.15
C VAL A 25 9.82 -7.91 -3.67
N ALA A 26 9.14 -7.23 -2.75
CA ALA A 26 8.23 -6.14 -3.06
C ALA A 26 9.04 -4.86 -3.31
N THR A 27 9.90 -4.87 -4.35
CA THR A 27 10.84 -3.81 -4.74
C THR A 27 10.17 -2.51 -5.22
N ARG A 28 8.91 -2.28 -4.81
CA ARG A 28 8.19 -1.03 -4.99
C ARG A 28 9.01 0.16 -4.48
N PHE A 29 9.82 -0.06 -3.44
CA PHE A 29 10.72 0.93 -2.86
C PHE A 29 12.17 0.48 -3.04
N ASN A 30 12.73 0.62 -4.25
CA ASN A 30 14.11 0.21 -4.56
C ASN A 30 15.16 0.80 -3.60
N TYR A 31 14.86 1.94 -2.96
CA TYR A 31 15.76 2.49 -1.93
C TYR A 31 15.87 1.62 -0.69
N MET A 32 14.85 0.86 -0.32
CA MET A 32 14.92 -0.03 0.84
C MET A 32 15.77 -1.25 0.56
N SER A 33 15.60 -1.89 -0.60
CA SER A 33 16.36 -3.11 -0.93
C SER A 33 17.87 -2.84 -1.00
N ASN A 34 18.28 -1.69 -1.53
CA ASN A 34 19.69 -1.29 -1.54
C ASN A 34 20.12 -0.65 -0.21
N GLY A 35 19.33 0.27 0.33
CA GLY A 35 19.68 1.06 1.51
C GLY A 35 19.79 0.25 2.79
N ILE A 36 19.01 -0.84 2.94
CA ILE A 36 19.15 -1.75 4.08
C ILE A 36 20.52 -2.44 4.06
N LEU A 37 20.93 -2.96 2.90
CA LEU A 37 22.23 -3.65 2.76
C LEU A 37 23.39 -2.66 2.94
N SER A 38 23.31 -1.49 2.33
CA SER A 38 24.29 -0.41 2.51
C SER A 38 24.40 0.03 3.97
N ALA A 39 23.29 0.20 4.68
CA ALA A 39 23.33 0.58 6.10
C ALA A 39 23.98 -0.47 7.00
N ARG A 40 23.80 -1.76 6.68
CA ARG A 40 24.50 -2.85 7.37
C ARG A 40 26.01 -2.76 7.15
N GLU A 41 26.44 -2.56 5.90
CA GLU A 41 27.86 -2.50 5.54
C GLU A 41 28.54 -1.23 6.06
N GLU A 42 27.92 -0.07 5.87
CA GLU A 42 28.52 1.25 6.14
C GLU A 42 28.50 1.63 7.64
N ASN A 43 27.48 1.19 8.38
CA ASN A 43 27.23 1.66 9.75
C ASN A 43 26.94 0.52 10.75
N GLY A 44 27.10 -0.74 10.34
CA GLY A 44 26.86 -1.89 11.22
C GLY A 44 25.41 -1.96 11.70
N CYS A 45 24.46 -1.51 10.87
CA CYS A 45 23.04 -1.55 11.21
C CYS A 45 22.63 -2.98 11.58
N THR A 46 22.06 -3.14 12.79
CA THR A 46 21.41 -4.39 13.17
C THR A 46 20.05 -4.45 12.48
N TYR A 47 19.84 -5.47 11.66
CA TYR A 47 18.62 -5.65 10.91
C TYR A 47 17.84 -6.84 11.47
N ILE A 48 16.63 -6.58 11.99
CA ILE A 48 15.75 -7.58 12.57
C ILE A 48 14.49 -7.67 11.73
N VAL A 49 14.11 -8.88 11.33
CA VAL A 49 12.90 -9.16 10.56
C VAL A 49 11.92 -9.95 11.42
N ILE A 50 10.70 -9.43 11.54
CA ILE A 50 9.58 -10.06 12.20
C ILE A 50 8.55 -10.38 11.12
N ASP A 51 8.46 -11.65 10.73
CA ASP A 51 7.58 -12.13 9.66
C ASP A 51 7.30 -13.63 9.87
N PRO A 52 6.08 -14.14 9.65
CA PRO A 52 5.77 -15.57 9.74
C PRO A 52 6.65 -16.45 8.83
N ALA A 53 7.17 -15.88 7.73
CA ALA A 53 8.06 -16.54 6.79
C ALA A 53 9.49 -15.99 6.87
N TYR A 54 10.47 -16.86 6.63
CA TYR A 54 11.86 -16.50 6.38
C TYR A 54 12.00 -15.95 4.96
N THR A 55 11.57 -14.70 4.78
CA THR A 55 11.56 -14.00 3.49
C THR A 55 12.97 -13.73 2.96
N ASN A 56 13.10 -13.32 1.69
CA ASN A 56 14.37 -12.82 1.17
C ASN A 56 14.92 -11.68 2.04
N SER A 57 14.04 -10.81 2.58
CA SER A 57 14.48 -9.80 3.55
C SER A 57 15.02 -10.41 4.85
N ALA A 58 14.41 -11.47 5.37
CA ALA A 58 14.90 -12.21 6.54
C ALA A 58 16.25 -12.92 6.29
N SER A 59 16.50 -13.39 5.05
CA SER A 59 17.78 -14.01 4.67
C SER A 59 19.00 -13.07 4.81
N HIS A 60 18.74 -11.75 4.79
CA HIS A 60 19.72 -10.70 5.01
C HIS A 60 19.64 -10.10 6.41
N ALA A 61 18.84 -10.64 7.33
CA ALA A 61 18.68 -10.13 8.69
C ALA A 61 19.68 -10.77 9.66
N ASP A 62 20.03 -10.05 10.74
CA ASP A 62 20.80 -10.60 11.86
C ASP A 62 19.93 -11.48 12.77
N ILE A 63 18.64 -11.16 12.84
CA ILE A 63 17.64 -11.88 13.63
C ILE A 63 16.36 -11.98 12.81
N TRP A 64 15.84 -13.21 12.67
CA TRP A 64 14.48 -13.46 12.23
C TRP A 64 13.65 -13.96 13.40
N LEU A 65 12.50 -13.33 13.65
CA LEU A 65 11.54 -13.73 14.66
C LEU A 65 10.23 -14.13 13.96
N PRO A 66 9.94 -15.44 13.79
CA PRO A 66 8.67 -15.89 13.28
C PRO A 66 7.56 -15.49 14.25
N ILE A 67 6.52 -14.87 13.72
CA ILE A 67 5.37 -14.38 14.48
C ILE A 67 4.08 -15.01 13.97
N ILE A 68 3.19 -15.37 14.88
CA ILE A 68 1.83 -15.81 14.53
C ILE A 68 1.10 -14.65 13.80
N PRO A 69 0.61 -14.84 12.56
CA PRO A 69 -0.07 -13.79 11.80
C PRO A 69 -1.18 -13.07 12.57
N GLY A 70 -1.21 -11.74 12.49
CA GLY A 70 -2.21 -10.89 13.16
C GLY A 70 -1.90 -10.58 14.63
N THR A 71 -0.75 -11.04 15.16
CA THR A 71 -0.36 -10.81 16.56
C THR A 71 0.72 -9.74 16.73
N ASP A 72 1.10 -9.02 15.67
CA ASP A 72 2.11 -7.96 15.69
C ASP A 72 1.80 -6.84 16.68
N ALA A 73 0.51 -6.45 16.79
CA ALA A 73 0.05 -5.50 17.80
C ALA A 73 0.37 -5.97 19.24
N ALA A 74 0.33 -7.28 19.50
CA ALA A 74 0.64 -7.83 20.83
C ALA A 74 2.13 -7.69 21.15
N LEU A 75 3.00 -7.99 20.17
CA LEU A 75 4.44 -7.79 20.30
C LEU A 75 4.76 -6.31 20.58
N LEU A 76 4.26 -5.41 19.74
CA LEU A 76 4.56 -3.98 19.85
C LEU A 76 3.98 -3.36 21.13
N ALA A 77 2.82 -3.81 21.58
CA ALA A 77 2.25 -3.39 22.85
C ALA A 77 3.11 -3.86 24.03
N ALA A 78 3.61 -5.10 24.02
CA ALA A 78 4.52 -5.57 25.06
C ALA A 78 5.87 -4.84 25.04
N MET A 79 6.40 -4.50 23.85
CA MET A 79 7.59 -3.65 23.73
C MET A 79 7.35 -2.27 24.34
N LEU A 80 6.23 -1.64 24.03
CA LEU A 80 5.85 -0.34 24.58
C LEU A 80 5.67 -0.39 26.10
N TYR A 81 5.00 -1.44 26.61
CA TYR A 81 4.82 -1.67 28.03
C TYR A 81 6.16 -1.87 28.76
N TYR A 82 7.06 -2.67 28.18
CA TYR A 82 8.42 -2.87 28.69
C TYR A 82 9.20 -1.55 28.75
N ILE A 83 9.19 -0.77 27.66
CA ILE A 83 9.89 0.52 27.58
C ILE A 83 9.35 1.49 28.62
N ILE A 84 8.03 1.64 28.74
CA ILE A 84 7.40 2.54 29.73
C ILE A 84 7.74 2.11 31.16
N GLY A 85 7.68 0.81 31.45
CA GLY A 85 7.89 0.28 32.80
C GLY A 85 9.35 0.26 33.25
N ASN A 86 10.31 0.26 32.30
CA ASN A 86 11.74 0.15 32.59
C ASN A 86 12.54 1.42 32.28
N ASP A 87 11.91 2.47 31.75
CA ASP A 87 12.57 3.74 31.48
C ASP A 87 13.12 4.38 32.76
N SER A 88 14.38 4.79 32.71
CA SER A 88 15.07 5.49 33.78
C SER A 88 15.97 6.57 33.17
N PRO A 89 15.50 7.83 33.13
CA PRO A 89 16.26 8.93 32.51
C PRO A 89 17.65 9.17 33.11
N ALA A 90 17.87 8.74 34.36
CA ALA A 90 19.14 8.85 35.07
C ALA A 90 20.12 7.70 34.77
N ASN A 91 19.66 6.58 34.20
CA ASN A 91 20.50 5.43 33.86
C ASN A 91 20.65 5.36 32.34
N SER A 92 21.86 5.59 31.83
CA SER A 92 22.13 5.57 30.39
C SER A 92 21.67 4.29 29.71
N SER A 93 21.81 3.12 30.35
CA SER A 93 21.42 1.81 29.80
C SER A 93 19.92 1.53 29.86
N LYS A 94 19.14 2.41 30.50
CA LYS A 94 17.68 2.31 30.60
C LYS A 94 16.97 3.61 30.23
N LYS A 95 17.68 4.55 29.57
CA LYS A 95 17.10 5.78 29.06
C LYS A 95 16.50 5.50 27.69
N TYR A 96 15.24 5.07 27.69
CA TYR A 96 14.55 4.65 26.48
C TYR A 96 13.69 5.77 25.88
N ILE A 97 13.05 6.58 26.74
CA ILE A 97 12.08 7.59 26.33
C ILE A 97 12.75 8.95 26.19
N ASP A 98 12.51 9.61 25.05
CA ASP A 98 12.84 11.01 24.81
C ASP A 98 11.72 11.92 25.34
N HIS A 99 11.77 12.18 26.65
CA HIS A 99 10.80 13.04 27.35
C HIS A 99 10.78 14.48 26.82
N ASP A 100 11.91 14.98 26.32
CA ASP A 100 12.00 16.34 25.76
C ASP A 100 11.29 16.42 24.41
N PHE A 101 11.46 15.40 23.56
CA PHE A 101 10.72 15.30 22.31
C PHE A 101 9.22 15.25 22.57
N LEU A 102 8.77 14.39 23.49
CA LEU A 102 7.35 14.26 23.83
C LEU A 102 6.75 15.59 24.29
N LYS A 103 7.45 16.31 25.18
CA LYS A 103 7.00 17.61 25.68
C LYS A 103 6.90 18.68 24.58
N LYS A 104 7.87 18.71 23.65
CA LYS A 104 7.99 19.78 22.65
C LYS A 104 7.12 19.55 21.41
N TYR A 105 7.13 18.33 20.87
CA TYR A 105 6.63 18.05 19.52
C TYR A 105 5.35 17.22 19.48
N THR A 106 4.79 16.85 20.64
CA THR A 106 3.58 16.00 20.70
C THR A 106 2.44 16.65 21.49
N THR A 107 1.25 16.10 21.35
CA THR A 107 0.06 16.41 22.17
C THR A 107 -0.68 15.11 22.52
N GLY A 108 -1.26 15.04 23.72
CA GLY A 108 -2.09 13.90 24.13
C GLY A 108 -1.33 12.66 24.60
N TRP A 109 -0.02 12.75 24.83
CA TRP A 109 0.80 11.59 25.25
C TRP A 109 0.34 11.02 26.59
N GLN A 110 -0.02 11.87 27.55
CA GLN A 110 -0.42 11.43 28.88
C GLN A 110 -1.73 10.64 28.82
N GLU A 111 -2.71 11.14 28.09
CA GLU A 111 -4.01 10.49 27.87
C GLU A 111 -3.84 9.14 27.15
N PHE A 112 -2.97 9.08 26.15
CA PHE A 112 -2.64 7.83 25.48
C PHE A 112 -1.99 6.83 26.41
N LYS A 113 -0.99 7.26 27.18
CA LYS A 113 -0.29 6.42 28.15
C LYS A 113 -1.26 5.89 29.22
N GLU A 114 -2.16 6.72 29.72
CA GLU A 114 -3.18 6.32 30.70
C GLU A 114 -4.14 5.27 30.14
N SER A 115 -4.71 5.51 28.95
CA SER A 115 -5.58 4.54 28.27
C SER A 115 -4.86 3.22 27.95
N PHE A 116 -3.60 3.30 27.52
CA PHE A 116 -2.73 2.15 27.28
C PHE A 116 -2.51 1.33 28.55
N LEU A 117 -2.12 1.97 29.65
CA LEU A 117 -1.89 1.29 30.93
C LEU A 117 -3.20 0.78 31.55
N ALA A 118 -4.32 1.47 31.34
CA ALA A 118 -5.64 0.99 31.77
C ALA A 118 -6.02 -0.31 31.07
N GLN A 119 -5.66 -0.47 29.79
CA GLN A 119 -5.80 -1.75 29.09
C GLN A 119 -4.79 -2.78 29.61
N ALA A 120 -3.53 -2.40 29.82
CA ALA A 120 -2.48 -3.27 30.37
C ALA A 120 -2.81 -3.84 31.76
N ASN A 121 -3.63 -3.14 32.56
CA ASN A 121 -4.06 -3.60 33.88
C ASN A 121 -5.17 -4.66 33.83
N LYS A 122 -5.73 -4.95 32.65
CA LYS A 122 -6.73 -6.00 32.47
C LYS A 122 -6.06 -7.34 32.17
N LYS A 123 -6.81 -8.42 32.38
CA LYS A 123 -6.44 -9.75 31.91
C LYS A 123 -7.08 -10.02 30.55
N ASP A 124 -6.33 -10.66 29.66
CA ASP A 124 -6.87 -11.19 28.43
C ASP A 124 -7.80 -12.37 28.77
N PRO A 125 -9.09 -12.31 28.42
CA PRO A 125 -10.04 -13.37 28.73
C PRO A 125 -9.70 -14.70 28.02
N SER A 126 -8.88 -14.67 26.97
CA SER A 126 -8.50 -15.87 26.21
C SER A 126 -7.55 -16.82 26.96
N ASN A 127 -6.64 -16.25 27.76
CA ASN A 127 -5.57 -17.02 28.42
C ASN A 127 -5.38 -16.64 29.91
N GLY A 128 -6.09 -15.61 30.40
CA GLY A 128 -6.01 -15.14 31.79
C GLY A 128 -4.72 -14.38 32.15
N LEU A 129 -3.82 -14.16 31.18
CA LEU A 129 -2.59 -13.43 31.36
C LEU A 129 -2.86 -11.92 31.30
N GLN A 130 -1.99 -11.12 31.92
CA GLN A 130 -2.11 -9.67 31.91
C GLN A 130 -1.81 -9.12 30.51
N PHE A 131 -2.69 -8.25 29.98
CA PHE A 131 -2.44 -7.61 28.69
C PHE A 131 -1.07 -6.92 28.66
N PHE A 132 -0.35 -7.11 27.55
CA PHE A 132 0.94 -6.48 27.26
C PHE A 132 2.10 -6.93 28.16
N SER A 133 1.89 -7.90 29.07
CA SER A 133 3.01 -8.54 29.77
C SER A 133 3.86 -9.35 28.78
N ILE A 134 5.11 -9.62 29.16
CA ILE A 134 6.02 -10.40 28.30
C ILE A 134 5.49 -11.83 28.12
N GLU A 135 4.98 -12.45 29.18
CA GLU A 135 4.40 -13.80 29.17
C GLU A 135 3.14 -13.86 28.30
N TRP A 136 2.32 -12.80 28.36
CA TRP A 136 1.16 -12.67 27.48
C TRP A 136 1.58 -12.57 26.01
N ALA A 137 2.57 -11.72 25.69
CA ALA A 137 3.03 -11.59 24.32
C ALA A 137 3.71 -12.86 23.81
N GLU A 138 4.47 -13.58 24.63
CA GLU A 138 5.03 -14.89 24.27
C GLU A 138 3.92 -15.88 23.90
N ASN A 139 2.89 -15.98 24.74
CA ASN A 139 1.74 -16.84 24.46
C ASN A 139 0.99 -16.44 23.19
N ARG A 140 0.84 -15.14 22.91
CA ARG A 140 0.10 -14.64 21.75
C ARG A 140 0.89 -14.74 20.44
N THR A 141 2.18 -14.48 20.47
CA THR A 141 3.00 -14.26 19.26
C THR A 141 3.81 -15.49 18.86
N GLY A 142 4.08 -16.40 19.81
CA GLY A 142 5.03 -17.49 19.65
C GLY A 142 6.50 -17.08 19.77
N ILE A 143 6.79 -15.79 19.96
CA ILE A 143 8.16 -15.27 20.18
C ILE A 143 8.53 -15.44 21.66
N THR A 144 9.73 -15.92 21.95
CA THR A 144 10.14 -16.19 23.33
C THR A 144 10.15 -14.92 24.20
N ALA A 145 9.85 -15.08 25.49
CA ALA A 145 9.89 -13.98 26.45
C ALA A 145 11.24 -13.24 26.46
N ASP A 146 12.34 -13.96 26.30
CA ASP A 146 13.69 -13.40 26.29
C ASP A 146 13.98 -12.60 25.02
N ASP A 147 13.54 -13.07 23.86
CA ASP A 147 13.67 -12.31 22.62
C ASP A 147 12.83 -11.03 22.66
N ILE A 148 11.59 -11.09 23.19
CA ILE A 148 10.74 -9.90 23.36
C ILE A 148 11.44 -8.87 24.25
N LYS A 149 11.98 -9.28 25.40
CA LYS A 149 12.76 -8.38 26.29
C LYS A 149 13.98 -7.80 25.57
N LYS A 150 14.71 -8.64 24.84
CA LYS A 150 15.93 -8.26 24.10
C LYS A 150 15.63 -7.21 23.05
N ILE A 151 14.65 -7.41 22.17
CA ILE A 151 14.32 -6.44 21.13
C ILE A 151 13.71 -5.16 21.71
N SER A 152 12.94 -5.26 22.81
CA SER A 152 12.41 -4.09 23.52
C SER A 152 13.52 -3.22 24.08
N HIS A 153 14.51 -3.84 24.72
CA HIS A 153 15.69 -3.15 25.23
C HIS A 153 16.53 -2.55 24.09
N LEU A 154 16.84 -3.33 23.05
CA LEU A 154 17.61 -2.88 21.88
C LEU A 154 16.97 -1.66 21.21
N PHE A 155 15.66 -1.70 20.96
CA PHE A 155 14.95 -0.57 20.36
C PHE A 155 14.90 0.65 21.28
N GLY A 156 14.67 0.43 22.58
CA GLY A 156 14.70 1.48 23.59
C GLY A 156 16.05 2.20 23.64
N ILE A 157 17.17 1.47 23.64
CA ILE A 157 18.51 2.03 23.87
C ILE A 157 19.22 2.50 22.59
N THR A 158 18.96 1.88 21.45
CA THR A 158 19.68 2.19 20.20
C THR A 158 19.15 3.45 19.55
N LYS A 159 20.05 4.38 19.20
CA LYS A 159 19.74 5.63 18.50
C LYS A 159 20.81 5.93 17.42
N PRO A 160 20.43 6.22 16.17
CA PRO A 160 19.07 6.16 15.63
C PRO A 160 18.61 4.71 15.39
N ALA A 161 17.32 4.47 15.55
CA ALA A 161 16.65 3.23 15.19
C ALA A 161 15.34 3.53 14.45
N ALA A 162 14.82 2.60 13.67
CA ALA A 162 13.53 2.78 12.98
C ALA A 162 12.70 1.50 12.97
N ILE A 163 11.39 1.70 12.86
CA ILE A 163 10.43 0.70 12.40
C ILE A 163 9.85 1.27 11.11
N GLU A 164 9.87 0.51 10.02
CA GLU A 164 9.24 0.95 8.77
C GLU A 164 7.72 0.93 8.92
N ILE A 165 7.05 2.02 8.51
CA ILE A 165 5.60 2.19 8.65
C ILE A 165 4.98 2.48 7.29
N GLY A 166 3.88 1.78 6.97
CA GLY A 166 3.16 1.90 5.71
C GLY A 166 3.32 0.69 4.80
N MET A 167 2.22 0.30 4.16
CA MET A 167 2.16 -0.79 3.16
C MET A 167 2.78 -2.13 3.61
N HIS A 168 2.68 -2.48 4.89
CA HIS A 168 3.10 -3.76 5.46
C HIS A 168 1.95 -4.78 5.48
N GLY A 169 2.29 -6.06 5.43
CA GLY A 169 1.35 -7.19 5.55
C GLY A 169 0.46 -7.08 6.79
N THR A 170 1.01 -6.54 7.89
CA THR A 170 0.26 -6.39 9.15
C THR A 170 -0.94 -5.43 9.04
N SER A 171 -0.92 -4.51 8.07
CA SER A 171 -2.04 -3.59 7.82
C SER A 171 -3.27 -4.28 7.21
N HIS A 172 -3.11 -5.51 6.73
CA HIS A 172 -4.18 -6.32 6.14
C HIS A 172 -4.90 -7.22 7.16
N HIS A 173 -4.63 -7.07 8.45
CA HIS A 173 -5.39 -7.70 9.54
C HIS A 173 -6.39 -6.70 10.16
N THR A 174 -7.47 -7.16 10.81
CA THR A 174 -8.50 -6.28 11.39
C THR A 174 -7.99 -5.35 12.50
N ASN A 175 -6.79 -5.60 13.03
CA ASN A 175 -6.10 -4.77 14.02
C ASN A 175 -4.83 -4.07 13.45
N GLY A 176 -4.73 -3.96 12.12
CA GLY A 176 -3.61 -3.31 11.44
C GLY A 176 -3.47 -1.81 11.77
N ASP A 177 -4.58 -1.17 12.13
CA ASP A 177 -4.63 0.19 12.68
C ASP A 177 -3.92 0.30 14.04
N VAL A 178 -4.23 -0.58 14.99
CA VAL A 178 -3.57 -0.66 16.30
C VAL A 178 -2.08 -0.95 16.13
N THR A 179 -1.73 -1.85 15.23
CA THR A 179 -0.34 -2.16 14.87
C THR A 179 0.41 -0.91 14.42
N SER A 180 -0.17 -0.16 13.46
CA SER A 180 0.43 1.06 12.91
C SER A 180 0.56 2.18 13.96
N ILE A 181 -0.43 2.32 14.84
CA ILE A 181 -0.40 3.26 15.98
C ILE A 181 0.76 2.92 16.91
N LEU A 182 0.96 1.64 17.25
CA LEU A 182 2.02 1.20 18.16
C LEU A 182 3.42 1.34 17.55
N MET A 183 3.60 1.01 16.26
CA MET A 183 4.87 1.26 15.54
C MET A 183 5.24 2.74 15.58
N THR A 184 4.26 3.60 15.29
CA THR A 184 4.45 5.06 15.28
C THR A 184 4.76 5.56 16.70
N ALA A 185 4.01 5.11 17.71
CA ALA A 185 4.21 5.48 19.10
C ALA A 185 5.62 5.12 19.58
N LEU A 186 6.09 3.91 19.28
CA LEU A 186 7.45 3.46 19.63
C LEU A 186 8.52 4.36 19.02
N CYS A 187 8.42 4.69 17.73
CA CYS A 187 9.38 5.60 17.07
C CYS A 187 9.34 7.02 17.67
N LEU A 188 8.14 7.53 17.98
CA LEU A 188 7.98 8.87 18.57
C LEU A 188 8.54 8.95 19.99
N ILE A 189 8.16 8.02 20.87
CA ILE A 189 8.54 8.11 22.28
C ILE A 189 10.03 7.88 22.49
N THR A 190 10.66 7.12 21.60
CA THR A 190 12.10 6.85 21.64
C THR A 190 12.93 7.93 20.93
N GLY A 191 12.31 9.02 20.46
CA GLY A 191 13.01 10.13 19.81
C GLY A 191 13.58 9.77 18.42
N ASN A 192 13.07 8.71 17.80
CA ASN A 192 13.54 8.16 16.54
C ASN A 192 12.78 8.70 15.31
N ALA A 193 11.85 9.64 15.50
CA ALA A 193 11.11 10.27 14.39
C ALA A 193 11.88 11.48 13.81
N ASP A 194 11.98 11.50 12.48
CA ASP A 194 12.52 12.57 11.62
C ASP A 194 13.89 13.09 12.10
N ILE A 195 14.76 12.12 12.40
CA ILE A 195 16.20 12.26 12.60
C ILE A 195 16.94 11.43 11.54
N PRO A 196 18.19 11.75 11.18
CA PRO A 196 18.98 10.89 10.30
C PRO A 196 19.05 9.45 10.83
N GLY A 197 18.72 8.48 9.97
CA GLY A 197 18.66 7.06 10.33
C GLY A 197 17.43 6.63 11.14
N GLY A 198 16.50 7.55 11.43
CA GLY A 198 15.23 7.28 12.09
C GLY A 198 14.06 7.14 11.11
N LEU A 199 12.84 7.07 11.64
CA LEU A 199 11.60 7.03 10.85
C LEU A 199 11.33 8.40 10.22
N VAL A 200 11.21 8.46 8.89
CA VAL A 200 10.89 9.67 8.14
C VAL A 200 9.65 9.42 7.29
N PHE A 201 8.53 10.05 7.62
CA PHE A 201 7.32 10.00 6.79
C PHE A 201 7.49 10.88 5.55
N ILE A 202 7.94 10.35 4.43
CA ILE A 202 8.04 11.10 3.17
C ILE A 202 6.72 11.00 2.39
N ASP A 203 6.28 12.11 1.81
CA ASP A 203 5.27 12.06 0.77
C ASP A 203 5.95 11.76 -0.58
N SER A 204 5.21 11.09 -1.47
CA SER A 204 5.65 10.94 -2.87
C SER A 204 5.87 12.33 -3.45
N GLN A 205 7.08 12.62 -3.93
CA GLN A 205 7.37 13.86 -4.64
C GLN A 205 6.39 14.00 -5.79
N LYS A 206 5.57 15.05 -5.83
CA LYS A 206 4.70 15.27 -6.99
C LYS A 206 4.99 16.62 -7.56
N ALA A 207 5.22 16.67 -8.87
CA ALA A 207 5.17 17.93 -9.58
C ALA A 207 3.82 18.59 -9.28
N LYS A 208 3.83 19.81 -8.77
CA LYS A 208 2.59 20.55 -8.55
C LYS A 208 2.04 20.94 -9.93
N LYS A 209 1.10 20.12 -10.42
CA LYS A 209 0.31 20.37 -11.64
C LYS A 209 -0.33 21.75 -11.49
N GLY A 210 0.17 22.76 -12.22
CA GLY A 210 -0.03 24.20 -11.99
C GLY A 210 -1.36 24.65 -11.37
N ASN A 211 -2.16 25.44 -12.08
CA ASN A 211 -3.54 25.62 -11.67
C ASN A 211 -4.25 24.28 -11.87
N ARG A 212 -4.46 23.50 -10.79
CA ARG A 212 -5.27 22.27 -10.82
C ARG A 212 -6.49 22.55 -11.69
N THR A 213 -6.69 21.80 -12.77
CA THR A 213 -8.00 21.75 -13.42
C THR A 213 -9.00 21.47 -12.31
N VAL A 214 -9.88 22.44 -12.06
CA VAL A 214 -10.48 22.65 -10.74
C VAL A 214 -11.63 21.66 -10.54
N GLY A 215 -11.29 20.38 -10.35
CA GLY A 215 -12.26 19.38 -9.89
C GLY A 215 -12.92 19.84 -8.58
N LYS A 216 -12.24 20.70 -7.80
CA LYS A 216 -12.83 21.34 -6.62
C LYS A 216 -14.00 22.27 -6.96
N GLU A 217 -13.92 23.11 -7.98
CA GLU A 217 -15.04 23.97 -8.39
C GLU A 217 -16.21 23.13 -8.89
N PHE A 218 -15.92 22.08 -9.67
CA PHE A 218 -16.92 21.11 -10.11
C PHE A 218 -17.61 20.43 -8.90
N LEU A 219 -16.83 20.00 -7.91
CA LEU A 219 -17.32 19.35 -6.69
C LEU A 219 -17.99 20.33 -5.70
N ASP A 220 -17.74 21.63 -5.81
CA ASP A 220 -18.36 22.69 -5.01
C ASP A 220 -19.70 23.19 -5.61
N LYS A 221 -20.07 22.74 -6.82
CA LYS A 221 -21.38 23.04 -7.43
C LYS A 221 -22.51 22.65 -6.49
N VAL A 222 -23.46 23.56 -6.32
CA VAL A 222 -24.69 23.30 -5.56
C VAL A 222 -25.61 22.46 -6.42
N VAL A 223 -26.02 21.31 -5.88
CA VAL A 223 -26.98 20.40 -6.48
C VAL A 223 -28.18 20.26 -5.56
N THR A 224 -29.37 20.13 -6.15
CA THR A 224 -30.61 19.87 -5.41
C THR A 224 -31.04 18.42 -5.64
N ARG A 225 -31.45 17.75 -4.56
CA ARG A 225 -32.05 16.41 -4.57
C ARG A 225 -33.38 16.46 -3.83
N LYS A 226 -34.28 15.53 -4.16
CA LYS A 226 -35.56 15.38 -3.46
C LYS A 226 -35.41 14.26 -2.44
N ILE A 227 -35.53 14.60 -1.16
CA ILE A 227 -35.40 13.66 -0.03
C ILE A 227 -36.70 13.72 0.76
N ASN A 228 -37.37 12.58 0.91
CA ASN A 228 -38.66 12.48 1.60
C ASN A 228 -39.69 13.53 1.12
N GLY A 229 -39.74 13.76 -0.19
CA GLY A 229 -40.64 14.73 -0.80
C GLY A 229 -40.13 16.18 -0.84
N SER A 230 -39.09 16.53 -0.07
CA SER A 230 -38.60 17.89 0.09
C SER A 230 -37.32 18.16 -0.72
N PRO A 231 -37.17 19.37 -1.30
CA PRO A 231 -35.92 19.75 -1.95
C PRO A 231 -34.83 20.03 -0.91
N VAL A 232 -33.69 19.39 -1.07
CA VAL A 232 -32.51 19.59 -0.25
C VAL A 232 -31.35 19.96 -1.17
N SER A 233 -30.60 21.01 -0.81
CA SER A 233 -29.48 21.51 -1.59
C SER A 233 -28.18 21.41 -0.80
N GLY A 234 -27.12 21.04 -1.50
CA GLY A 234 -25.78 20.86 -0.95
C GLY A 234 -24.77 20.82 -2.09
N LYS A 235 -23.49 20.68 -1.78
CA LYS A 235 -22.43 20.57 -2.77
C LYS A 235 -22.40 19.18 -3.39
N LEU A 236 -21.97 19.07 -4.64
CA LEU A 236 -21.81 17.76 -5.32
C LEU A 236 -20.88 16.81 -4.54
N SER A 237 -19.82 17.34 -3.91
CA SER A 237 -18.92 16.58 -3.02
C SER A 237 -19.62 15.94 -1.82
N GLU A 238 -20.80 16.41 -1.43
CA GLU A 238 -21.59 15.88 -0.31
C GLU A 238 -22.41 14.65 -0.70
N LEU A 239 -22.39 14.24 -1.97
CA LEU A 239 -22.92 12.96 -2.44
C LEU A 239 -21.87 11.84 -2.41
N HIS A 240 -20.63 12.10 -1.96
CA HIS A 240 -19.52 11.14 -2.06
C HIS A 240 -19.69 9.91 -1.16
N LYS A 241 -19.66 8.70 -1.74
CA LYS A 241 -19.88 7.43 -1.02
C LYS A 241 -18.97 7.24 0.20
N ASP A 242 -17.66 7.47 0.08
CA ASP A 242 -16.73 7.22 1.19
C ASP A 242 -16.84 8.23 2.35
N LEU A 243 -17.46 9.39 2.12
CA LEU A 243 -17.52 10.47 3.12
C LEU A 243 -18.90 10.61 3.77
N TYR A 244 -19.95 10.15 3.07
CA TYR A 244 -21.33 10.35 3.47
C TYR A 244 -22.18 9.08 3.34
N GLY A 245 -21.63 8.00 2.80
CA GLY A 245 -22.31 6.73 2.56
C GLY A 245 -22.52 5.87 3.81
N ASP A 246 -23.02 4.67 3.58
CA ASP A 246 -23.47 3.70 4.56
C ASP A 246 -22.45 2.65 4.97
N TYR A 247 -21.32 2.56 4.25
CA TYR A 247 -20.22 1.66 4.54
C TYR A 247 -19.37 2.21 5.70
N PRO A 248 -18.94 1.38 6.67
CA PRO A 248 -18.24 1.82 7.88
C PRO A 248 -16.87 2.45 7.63
N ALA A 249 -16.36 2.42 6.39
CA ALA A 249 -15.11 3.09 6.07
C ALA A 249 -15.30 4.61 5.96
N ALA A 250 -14.97 5.33 7.04
CA ALA A 250 -14.73 6.78 7.01
C ALA A 250 -13.44 7.18 6.24
N TRP A 251 -12.93 6.28 5.38
CA TRP A 251 -11.61 6.35 4.75
C TRP A 251 -11.75 6.28 3.23
N LYS A 252 -10.95 7.07 2.52
CA LYS A 252 -11.03 7.20 1.06
C LYS A 252 -10.55 5.92 0.36
N GLY A 253 -11.28 5.51 -0.68
CA GLY A 253 -10.78 4.57 -1.69
C GLY A 253 -10.86 3.10 -1.33
N VAL A 254 -11.81 2.68 -0.48
CA VAL A 254 -12.09 1.26 -0.29
C VAL A 254 -12.75 0.71 -1.56
N LEU A 255 -12.19 -0.37 -2.10
CA LEU A 255 -12.70 -1.03 -3.31
C LEU A 255 -13.56 -2.26 -2.98
N ALA A 256 -13.36 -2.89 -1.82
CA ALA A 256 -14.06 -4.12 -1.46
C ALA A 256 -15.58 -3.93 -1.26
N ASP A 257 -16.05 -2.70 -1.02
CA ASP A 257 -17.47 -2.37 -0.89
C ASP A 257 -18.15 -2.10 -2.24
N LEU A 258 -17.37 -1.80 -3.29
CA LEU A 258 -17.91 -1.37 -4.58
C LEU A 258 -18.86 -2.39 -5.23
N PRO A 259 -18.62 -3.72 -5.17
CA PRO A 259 -19.57 -4.70 -5.70
C PRO A 259 -20.99 -4.54 -5.14
N VAL A 260 -21.10 -4.35 -3.82
CA VAL A 260 -22.40 -4.12 -3.17
C VAL A 260 -23.00 -2.80 -3.63
N LYS A 261 -22.19 -1.74 -3.76
CA LYS A 261 -22.68 -0.42 -4.24
C LYS A 261 -23.15 -0.45 -5.69
N ILE A 262 -22.58 -1.31 -6.53
CA ILE A 262 -23.05 -1.50 -7.90
C ILE A 262 -24.42 -2.18 -7.91
N ARG A 263 -24.61 -3.22 -7.10
CA ARG A 263 -25.88 -3.97 -7.08
C ARG A 263 -27.02 -3.26 -6.37
N GLU A 264 -26.73 -2.63 -5.23
CA GLU A 264 -27.76 -2.08 -4.33
C GLU A 264 -27.84 -0.55 -4.38
N GLY A 265 -26.88 0.11 -5.03
CA GLY A 265 -26.73 1.56 -5.00
C GLY A 265 -25.99 2.06 -3.76
N ILE A 266 -25.85 3.38 -3.68
CA ILE A 266 -25.18 4.10 -2.59
C ILE A 266 -26.26 4.77 -1.75
N ASN A 267 -26.29 4.46 -0.45
CA ASN A 267 -27.17 5.10 0.52
C ASN A 267 -26.35 6.09 1.36
N LEU A 268 -26.79 7.35 1.42
CA LEU A 268 -26.13 8.36 2.21
C LEU A 268 -26.68 8.37 3.64
N LYS A 269 -25.81 8.09 4.61
CA LYS A 269 -26.15 8.13 6.05
C LYS A 269 -25.88 9.48 6.70
N TYR A 270 -25.08 10.33 6.06
CA TYR A 270 -24.59 11.55 6.69
C TYR A 270 -24.66 12.77 5.75
N GLY A 271 -24.53 13.96 6.34
CA GLY A 271 -24.45 15.22 5.62
C GLY A 271 -25.81 15.73 5.12
N PRO A 272 -25.81 16.79 4.29
CA PRO A 272 -27.05 17.42 3.83
C PRO A 272 -27.97 16.46 3.06
N PHE A 273 -27.41 15.47 2.38
CA PHE A 273 -28.18 14.49 1.61
C PHE A 273 -28.44 13.18 2.36
N GLN A 274 -28.46 13.20 3.70
CA GLN A 274 -28.85 12.03 4.50
C GLN A 274 -30.20 11.46 4.02
N ASP A 275 -30.30 10.12 4.00
CA ASP A 275 -31.44 9.33 3.51
C ASP A 275 -31.68 9.44 1.99
N TYR A 276 -30.76 10.02 1.24
CA TYR A 276 -30.75 9.96 -0.22
C TYR A 276 -30.00 8.73 -0.72
N SER A 277 -30.58 8.05 -1.71
CA SER A 277 -29.96 6.91 -2.39
C SER A 277 -29.84 7.15 -3.89
N TYR A 278 -28.77 6.64 -4.49
CA TYR A 278 -28.57 6.71 -5.93
C TYR A 278 -27.84 5.47 -6.48
N PRO A 279 -28.12 5.03 -7.71
CA PRO A 279 -27.48 3.86 -8.30
C PRO A 279 -26.08 4.17 -8.82
N VAL A 280 -25.23 3.15 -8.94
CA VAL A 280 -24.00 3.21 -9.72
C VAL A 280 -24.30 2.70 -11.12
N LYS A 281 -24.23 3.59 -12.12
CA LYS A 281 -24.60 3.27 -13.51
C LYS A 281 -23.43 3.09 -14.46
N ALA A 282 -22.26 3.60 -14.12
CA ALA A 282 -21.07 3.43 -14.93
C ALA A 282 -19.84 3.13 -14.06
N PHE A 283 -18.98 2.23 -14.55
CA PHE A 283 -17.69 1.92 -13.94
C PHE A 283 -16.58 2.08 -14.97
N ILE A 284 -15.74 3.09 -14.76
CA ILE A 284 -14.58 3.35 -15.60
C ILE A 284 -13.34 2.96 -14.81
N THR A 285 -12.63 1.93 -15.28
CA THR A 285 -11.38 1.49 -14.68
C THR A 285 -10.23 1.72 -15.66
N ARG A 286 -9.10 2.22 -15.13
CA ARG A 286 -7.88 2.43 -15.88
C ARG A 286 -6.71 1.80 -15.12
N ALA A 287 -5.95 0.93 -15.78
CA ALA A 287 -4.82 0.20 -15.17
C ALA A 287 -5.20 -0.51 -13.85
N GLY A 288 -6.40 -1.10 -13.81
CA GLY A 288 -6.98 -1.68 -12.59
C GLY A 288 -7.60 -3.05 -12.85
N ASN A 289 -7.32 -4.01 -11.96
CA ASN A 289 -7.84 -5.39 -12.03
C ASN A 289 -8.58 -5.82 -10.73
N PRO A 290 -9.61 -5.06 -10.28
CA PRO A 290 -10.30 -5.29 -9.02
C PRO A 290 -10.91 -6.68 -8.86
N VAL A 291 -11.36 -7.33 -9.94
CA VAL A 291 -11.86 -8.72 -9.89
C VAL A 291 -10.83 -9.65 -9.25
N MET A 292 -9.53 -9.37 -9.43
CA MET A 292 -8.43 -10.17 -8.88
C MET A 292 -7.79 -9.59 -7.63
N THR A 293 -7.91 -8.29 -7.37
CA THR A 293 -7.08 -7.60 -6.34
C THR A 293 -7.85 -6.88 -5.24
N ALA A 294 -9.16 -6.71 -5.36
CA ALA A 294 -9.95 -5.88 -4.45
C ALA A 294 -10.80 -6.68 -3.43
N GLY A 295 -10.52 -7.98 -3.27
CA GLY A 295 -11.30 -8.89 -2.42
C GLY A 295 -12.63 -9.31 -3.06
N ASN A 296 -13.16 -10.47 -2.68
CA ASN A 296 -14.45 -11.00 -3.14
C ASN A 296 -14.59 -11.07 -4.67
N THR A 297 -13.70 -11.82 -5.32
CA THR A 297 -13.72 -12.02 -6.78
C THR A 297 -15.11 -12.41 -7.32
N ALA A 298 -15.86 -13.27 -6.63
CA ALA A 298 -17.20 -13.67 -7.05
C ALA A 298 -18.20 -12.49 -7.04
N GLU A 299 -18.17 -11.66 -5.99
CA GLU A 299 -19.07 -10.49 -5.89
C GLU A 299 -18.75 -9.45 -6.95
N TRP A 300 -17.48 -9.25 -7.29
CA TRP A 300 -17.11 -8.39 -8.43
C TRP A 300 -17.68 -8.91 -9.75
N LYS A 301 -17.55 -10.21 -10.01
CA LYS A 301 -18.11 -10.82 -11.23
C LYS A 301 -19.63 -10.65 -11.27
N ASP A 302 -20.30 -10.91 -10.15
CA ASP A 302 -21.74 -10.71 -10.02
C ASP A 302 -22.11 -9.24 -10.26
N ALA A 303 -21.51 -8.29 -9.55
CA ALA A 303 -21.77 -6.86 -9.72
C ALA A 303 -21.60 -6.35 -11.16
N LEU A 304 -20.66 -6.90 -11.92
CA LEU A 304 -20.43 -6.52 -13.32
C LEU A 304 -21.35 -7.26 -14.32
N THR A 305 -22.14 -8.24 -13.88
CA THR A 305 -23.00 -9.07 -14.75
C THR A 305 -24.45 -9.22 -14.27
N SER A 306 -24.80 -8.77 -13.07
CA SER A 306 -26.17 -8.82 -12.56
C SER A 306 -27.09 -7.90 -13.36
N GLY A 307 -28.33 -8.34 -13.58
CA GLY A 307 -29.40 -7.54 -14.14
C GLY A 307 -30.56 -7.35 -13.17
N ASP A 308 -31.46 -6.41 -13.50
CA ASP A 308 -32.71 -6.20 -12.79
C ASP A 308 -33.81 -7.20 -13.23
N GLU A 309 -35.02 -7.05 -12.70
CA GLU A 309 -36.17 -7.92 -13.01
C GLU A 309 -36.57 -7.91 -14.51
N THR A 310 -36.14 -6.89 -15.27
CA THR A 310 -36.39 -6.77 -16.70
C THR A 310 -35.30 -7.44 -17.56
N GLY A 311 -34.19 -7.84 -16.94
CA GLY A 311 -33.04 -8.45 -17.60
C GLY A 311 -31.98 -7.44 -18.07
N GLU A 312 -32.17 -6.15 -17.79
CA GLU A 312 -31.18 -5.10 -18.08
C GLU A 312 -30.08 -5.10 -17.02
N TYR A 313 -28.81 -4.89 -17.42
CA TYR A 313 -27.70 -4.86 -16.47
C TYR A 313 -27.86 -3.73 -15.45
N LEU A 314 -27.55 -4.02 -14.18
CA LEU A 314 -27.57 -3.01 -13.11
C LEU A 314 -26.56 -1.89 -13.39
N LEU A 315 -25.38 -2.29 -13.88
CA LEU A 315 -24.34 -1.41 -14.41
C LEU A 315 -24.55 -1.23 -15.92
N GLU A 316 -24.89 -0.03 -16.34
CA GLU A 316 -25.23 0.28 -17.75
C GLU A 316 -24.01 0.47 -18.65
N LEU A 317 -22.85 0.77 -18.05
CA LEU A 317 -21.61 0.99 -18.81
C LEU A 317 -20.37 0.62 -18.00
N MET A 318 -19.56 -0.28 -18.53
CA MET A 318 -18.21 -0.55 -18.07
C MET A 318 -17.18 -0.19 -19.14
N VAL A 319 -16.29 0.75 -18.81
CA VAL A 319 -15.16 1.13 -19.68
C VAL A 319 -13.86 0.67 -19.04
N PHE A 320 -13.08 -0.09 -19.79
CA PHE A 320 -11.79 -0.62 -19.37
C PHE A 320 -10.65 -0.01 -20.20
N ILE A 321 -9.73 0.69 -19.54
CA ILE A 321 -8.62 1.40 -20.17
C ILE A 321 -7.30 0.80 -19.68
N ASP A 322 -6.62 0.03 -20.52
CA ASP A 322 -5.36 -0.61 -20.13
C ASP A 322 -4.53 -0.95 -21.37
N THR A 323 -3.29 -1.34 -21.10
CA THR A 323 -2.35 -1.90 -22.08
C THR A 323 -2.70 -3.35 -22.45
N HIS A 324 -3.39 -4.08 -21.57
CA HIS A 324 -3.78 -5.48 -21.73
C HIS A 324 -5.19 -5.70 -21.19
N ILE A 325 -6.00 -6.57 -21.82
CA ILE A 325 -7.29 -6.97 -21.25
C ILE A 325 -7.03 -7.94 -20.10
N THR A 326 -7.17 -7.47 -18.86
CA THR A 326 -7.07 -8.28 -17.64
C THR A 326 -8.38 -9.01 -17.35
N GLU A 327 -8.44 -9.83 -16.29
CA GLU A 327 -9.66 -10.52 -15.87
C GLU A 327 -10.84 -9.56 -15.65
N THR A 328 -10.57 -8.35 -15.14
CA THR A 328 -11.61 -7.32 -15.02
C THR A 328 -12.08 -6.83 -16.39
N GLY A 329 -11.17 -6.60 -17.33
CA GLY A 329 -11.50 -6.06 -18.65
C GLY A 329 -12.40 -6.96 -19.49
N LYS A 330 -12.49 -8.25 -19.19
CA LYS A 330 -13.40 -9.19 -19.86
C LYS A 330 -14.88 -8.88 -19.68
N TYR A 331 -15.22 -8.11 -18.64
CA TYR A 331 -16.58 -7.71 -18.33
C TYR A 331 -16.94 -6.34 -18.91
N ALA A 332 -16.01 -5.69 -19.63
CA ALA A 332 -16.21 -4.34 -20.14
C ALA A 332 -17.03 -4.30 -21.42
N ASP A 333 -17.93 -3.31 -21.53
CA ASP A 333 -18.63 -2.98 -22.78
C ASP A 333 -17.67 -2.33 -23.78
N ILE A 334 -16.75 -1.51 -23.27
CA ILE A 334 -15.78 -0.77 -24.08
C ILE A 334 -14.38 -1.00 -23.53
N VAL A 335 -13.49 -1.49 -24.38
CA VAL A 335 -12.05 -1.57 -24.12
C VAL A 335 -11.35 -0.46 -24.91
N LEU A 336 -10.58 0.38 -24.22
CA LEU A 336 -9.74 1.41 -24.82
C LEU A 336 -8.26 1.02 -24.69
N PRO A 337 -7.57 0.67 -25.78
CA PRO A 337 -6.17 0.23 -25.73
C PRO A 337 -5.25 1.41 -25.45
N GLU A 338 -4.69 1.46 -24.24
CA GLU A 338 -3.74 2.50 -23.85
C GLU A 338 -2.32 2.15 -24.30
N ALA A 339 -1.60 3.17 -24.79
CA ALA A 339 -0.19 3.07 -25.13
C ALA A 339 0.66 2.72 -23.90
N GLY A 340 1.58 1.76 -24.06
CA GLY A 340 2.53 1.34 -23.05
C GLY A 340 3.48 2.46 -22.65
N PHE A 341 4.23 2.23 -21.57
CA PHE A 341 5.01 3.31 -20.97
C PHE A 341 6.19 3.83 -21.81
N LEU A 342 6.67 3.04 -22.79
CA LEU A 342 7.69 3.43 -23.76
C LEU A 342 7.11 4.12 -25.00
N GLU A 343 5.77 4.14 -25.14
CA GLU A 343 5.04 4.63 -26.31
C GLU A 343 4.46 6.04 -26.12
N ARG A 344 4.65 6.64 -24.94
CA ARG A 344 4.01 7.91 -24.53
C ARG A 344 4.93 8.76 -23.66
N MET A 345 4.59 10.04 -23.54
CA MET A 345 5.29 10.92 -22.62
C MET A 345 4.70 10.83 -21.20
N GLY A 346 5.47 11.24 -20.21
CA GLY A 346 5.03 11.37 -18.82
C GLY A 346 6.17 11.80 -17.91
N VAL A 347 5.87 11.80 -16.61
CA VAL A 347 6.86 11.99 -15.55
C VAL A 347 6.87 10.76 -14.65
N SER A 348 8.04 10.41 -14.15
CA SER A 348 8.24 9.40 -13.11
C SER A 348 8.58 10.13 -11.83
N ASP A 349 7.61 10.18 -10.93
CA ASP A 349 7.65 10.94 -9.66
C ASP A 349 7.23 10.05 -8.46
N VAL A 350 7.04 8.74 -8.69
CA VAL A 350 6.56 7.81 -7.67
C VAL A 350 7.64 6.80 -7.30
N TYR A 351 7.86 6.62 -5.99
CA TYR A 351 8.76 5.62 -5.40
C TYR A 351 10.25 5.74 -5.77
N THR A 352 10.72 6.97 -5.97
CA THR A 352 12.13 7.26 -6.27
C THR A 352 13.02 7.09 -5.02
N MET A 353 14.31 6.86 -5.23
CA MET A 353 15.29 6.73 -4.12
C MET A 353 15.67 8.09 -3.50
N SER A 354 15.33 9.17 -4.17
CA SER A 354 15.70 10.53 -3.85
C SER A 354 14.57 11.47 -4.22
N PRO A 355 14.52 12.69 -3.67
CA PRO A 355 13.64 13.76 -4.14
C PRO A 355 13.95 14.12 -5.60
N GLU A 356 13.41 13.38 -6.56
CA GLU A 356 13.71 13.52 -7.98
C GLU A 356 12.44 13.39 -8.84
N ILE A 357 12.50 13.97 -10.03
CA ILE A 357 11.50 13.80 -11.09
C ILE A 357 12.26 13.45 -12.36
N SER A 358 11.88 12.33 -12.98
CA SER A 358 12.44 11.91 -14.26
C SER A 358 11.41 12.02 -15.37
N ILE A 359 11.83 12.41 -16.57
CA ILE A 359 10.97 12.30 -17.75
C ILE A 359 10.82 10.83 -18.14
N ARG A 360 9.60 10.45 -18.50
CA ARG A 360 9.32 9.26 -19.29
C ARG A 360 9.06 9.73 -20.71
N ASP A 361 10.08 9.68 -21.56
CA ASP A 361 9.97 10.14 -22.94
C ASP A 361 9.45 9.03 -23.87
N GLN A 362 8.89 9.43 -25.01
CA GLN A 362 8.43 8.48 -26.02
C GLN A 362 9.63 7.86 -26.75
N VAL A 363 9.83 6.55 -26.59
CA VAL A 363 10.93 5.79 -27.21
C VAL A 363 10.50 5.19 -28.54
N ILE A 364 9.27 4.69 -28.61
CA ILE A 364 8.65 4.16 -29.83
C ILE A 364 7.29 4.81 -30.06
N LYS A 365 6.76 4.73 -31.27
CA LYS A 365 5.37 5.15 -31.53
C LYS A 365 4.39 4.16 -30.88
N PRO A 366 3.18 4.61 -30.49
CA PRO A 366 2.11 3.72 -30.08
C PRO A 366 1.91 2.57 -31.06
N LEU A 367 1.88 1.35 -30.53
CA LEU A 367 1.70 0.13 -31.32
C LEU A 367 0.23 -0.05 -31.72
N TYR A 368 0.01 -0.51 -32.94
CA TYR A 368 -1.33 -0.77 -33.49
C TYR A 368 -2.24 0.46 -33.38
N GLU A 369 -3.42 0.32 -32.78
CA GLU A 369 -4.39 1.39 -32.56
C GLU A 369 -4.30 2.01 -31.15
N SER A 370 -3.26 1.66 -30.38
CA SER A 370 -3.11 2.18 -29.02
C SER A 370 -2.98 3.70 -29.02
N ARG A 371 -3.52 4.34 -27.98
CA ARG A 371 -3.52 5.80 -27.84
C ARG A 371 -2.93 6.20 -26.49
N THR A 372 -2.28 7.37 -26.45
CA THR A 372 -1.74 7.90 -25.20
C THR A 372 -2.87 8.42 -24.30
N PRO A 373 -2.70 8.46 -22.97
CA PRO A 373 -3.67 9.04 -22.06
C PRO A 373 -4.03 10.49 -22.43
N PHE A 374 -3.07 11.24 -22.97
CA PHE A 374 -3.27 12.59 -23.49
C PHE A 374 -4.26 12.59 -24.68
N GLN A 375 -4.10 11.67 -25.64
CA GLN A 375 -5.01 11.55 -26.77
C GLN A 375 -6.42 11.17 -26.33
N PHE A 376 -6.57 10.24 -25.37
CA PHE A 376 -7.88 9.92 -24.79
C PHE A 376 -8.53 11.12 -24.12
N MET A 377 -7.78 11.87 -23.30
CA MET A 377 -8.26 13.08 -22.64
C MET A 377 -8.82 14.08 -23.66
N ILE A 378 -8.08 14.38 -24.74
CA ILE A 378 -8.50 15.32 -25.78
C ILE A 378 -9.73 14.81 -26.56
N ALA A 379 -9.75 13.53 -26.91
CA ALA A 379 -10.85 12.94 -27.67
C ALA A 379 -12.15 12.87 -26.85
N MET A 380 -12.06 12.46 -25.59
CA MET A 380 -13.19 12.41 -24.66
C MET A 380 -13.73 13.80 -24.37
N SER A 381 -12.87 14.78 -24.06
CA SER A 381 -13.32 16.15 -23.80
C SER A 381 -14.02 16.76 -25.02
N GLY A 382 -13.49 16.53 -26.23
CA GLY A 382 -14.11 17.01 -27.46
C GLY A 382 -15.45 16.33 -27.75
N SER A 383 -15.57 15.04 -27.42
CA SER A 383 -16.82 14.29 -27.58
C SER A 383 -17.89 14.76 -26.60
N LEU A 384 -17.54 15.00 -25.33
CA LEU A 384 -18.48 15.53 -24.32
C LEU A 384 -19.02 16.91 -24.74
N ILE A 385 -18.13 17.82 -25.16
CA ILE A 385 -18.54 19.15 -25.67
C ILE A 385 -19.46 19.02 -26.88
N LYS A 386 -19.12 18.16 -27.84
CA LYS A 386 -19.96 17.93 -29.04
C LYS A 386 -21.35 17.41 -28.69
N ASN A 387 -21.47 16.62 -27.61
CA ASN A 387 -22.74 16.10 -27.12
C ASN A 387 -23.45 17.05 -26.13
N GLY A 388 -22.96 18.28 -25.97
CA GLY A 388 -23.63 19.33 -25.20
C GLY A 388 -23.31 19.37 -23.71
N ASP A 389 -22.25 18.69 -23.26
CA ASP A 389 -21.78 18.81 -21.86
C ASP A 389 -21.28 20.24 -21.60
N THR A 390 -21.90 20.92 -20.63
CA THR A 390 -21.58 22.31 -20.27
C THR A 390 -20.47 22.44 -19.23
N ASP A 391 -20.07 21.33 -18.62
CA ASP A 391 -19.10 21.30 -17.53
C ASP A 391 -17.67 21.17 -18.04
N ILE A 392 -17.51 20.56 -19.23
CA ILE A 392 -16.25 20.42 -19.93
C ILE A 392 -16.05 21.57 -20.90
N LYS A 393 -14.89 22.25 -20.81
CA LYS A 393 -14.57 23.43 -21.63
C LYS A 393 -13.37 23.17 -22.52
N ALA A 394 -13.44 23.58 -23.79
CA ALA A 394 -12.35 23.36 -24.74
C ALA A 394 -11.05 24.06 -24.30
N GLU A 395 -11.20 25.18 -23.58
CA GLU A 395 -10.16 26.02 -22.99
C GLU A 395 -9.34 25.29 -21.93
N ASP A 396 -9.89 24.26 -21.28
CA ASP A 396 -9.18 23.46 -20.27
C ASP A 396 -8.40 22.29 -20.89
N PHE A 397 -8.66 21.97 -22.17
CA PHE A 397 -8.13 20.80 -22.86
C PHE A 397 -7.50 21.16 -24.20
N LYS A 398 -8.24 20.97 -25.31
CA LYS A 398 -7.71 21.06 -26.68
C LYS A 398 -7.17 22.44 -27.06
N ILE A 399 -7.75 23.51 -26.53
CA ILE A 399 -7.26 24.88 -26.78
C ILE A 399 -5.99 25.16 -25.96
N LYS A 400 -5.93 24.67 -24.71
CA LYS A 400 -4.76 24.83 -23.83
C LYS A 400 -3.57 24.00 -24.28
N TYR A 401 -3.77 22.71 -24.57
CA TYR A 401 -2.69 21.77 -24.86
C TYR A 401 -2.63 21.43 -26.36
N ARG A 402 -1.69 22.05 -27.07
CA ARG A 402 -1.46 21.78 -28.50
C ARG A 402 -0.69 20.48 -28.77
N SER A 403 -0.02 19.93 -27.76
CA SER A 403 0.76 18.69 -27.83
C SER A 403 0.83 18.01 -26.46
N GLU A 404 1.20 16.73 -26.45
CA GLU A 404 1.46 15.97 -25.22
C GLU A 404 2.62 16.58 -24.42
N GLU A 405 3.65 17.08 -25.10
CA GLU A 405 4.75 17.82 -24.47
C GLU A 405 4.28 19.10 -23.77
N ALA A 406 3.35 19.86 -24.36
CA ALA A 406 2.77 21.04 -23.72
C ALA A 406 2.00 20.68 -22.44
N PHE A 407 1.31 19.53 -22.45
CA PHE A 407 0.64 19.00 -21.27
C PHE A 407 1.63 18.59 -20.18
N VAL A 408 2.72 17.91 -20.53
CA VAL A 408 3.78 17.54 -19.57
C VAL A 408 4.50 18.78 -19.02
N ASN A 409 4.77 19.80 -19.84
CA ASN A 409 5.36 21.06 -19.38
C ASN A 409 4.44 21.81 -18.40
N ASP A 410 3.11 21.75 -18.55
CA ASP A 410 2.17 22.33 -17.58
C ASP A 410 2.22 21.57 -16.23
N ILE A 411 2.41 20.25 -16.25
CA ILE A 411 2.65 19.44 -15.03
C ILE A 411 3.91 19.92 -14.31
N LEU A 412 4.97 20.23 -15.05
CA LEU A 412 6.27 20.67 -14.53
C LEU A 412 6.34 22.16 -14.17
N SER A 413 5.31 22.95 -14.52
CA SER A 413 5.37 24.42 -14.52
C SER A 413 5.73 25.09 -13.18
N GLU A 414 5.40 24.45 -12.05
CA GLU A 414 5.73 24.96 -10.72
C GLU A 414 7.06 24.41 -10.17
N ALA A 415 7.67 23.43 -10.84
CA ALA A 415 8.92 22.83 -10.43
C ALA A 415 10.12 23.65 -10.97
N PRO A 416 11.02 24.13 -10.10
CA PRO A 416 12.26 24.76 -10.51
C PRO A 416 13.25 23.68 -10.96
N GLY A 417 13.84 23.88 -12.13
CA GLY A 417 14.98 23.11 -12.60
C GLY A 417 16.22 23.51 -11.80
N PHE A 418 16.61 22.65 -10.87
CA PHE A 418 17.90 22.75 -10.19
C PHE A 418 18.87 21.73 -10.80
N TYR A 419 20.13 22.14 -10.95
CA TYR A 419 21.21 21.27 -11.43
C TYR A 419 21.60 20.27 -10.34
N ASN A 420 21.29 18.97 -10.50
CA ASN A 420 21.73 17.84 -9.65
C ASN A 420 22.54 18.25 -8.41
N ILE A 421 21.86 18.76 -7.39
CA ILE A 421 22.54 19.33 -6.21
C ILE A 421 22.49 18.34 -5.07
N GLY A 422 23.66 18.10 -4.48
CA GLY A 422 23.88 17.09 -3.44
C GLY A 422 23.37 17.48 -2.05
N ASP A 423 23.94 16.84 -1.02
CA ASP A 423 23.28 16.58 0.27
C ASP A 423 22.79 17.82 1.04
N PRO A 424 21.74 17.66 1.87
CA PRO A 424 21.03 18.76 2.50
C PRO A 424 21.60 19.10 3.89
N LEU A 425 22.33 20.21 4.00
CA LEU A 425 22.64 20.96 5.23
C LEU A 425 22.92 22.45 4.87
N PRO A 426 22.92 23.42 5.81
CA PRO A 426 22.42 24.78 5.57
C PRO A 426 23.06 25.42 4.35
N TYR A 427 22.21 25.81 3.40
CA TYR A 427 22.58 26.28 2.07
C TYR A 427 23.73 27.29 2.09
N PRO A 428 24.89 26.97 1.48
CA PRO A 428 25.98 27.93 1.34
C PRO A 428 25.52 29.09 0.44
N GLY A 429 25.49 30.30 0.99
CA GLY A 429 25.00 31.51 0.30
C GLY A 429 23.63 32.02 0.77
N LEU A 430 22.92 31.29 1.63
CA LEU A 430 21.75 31.81 2.33
C LEU A 430 22.14 32.29 3.75
N PRO A 431 21.51 33.34 4.27
CA PRO A 431 21.81 33.84 5.61
C PRO A 431 21.39 32.85 6.69
N GLU A 432 22.05 32.98 7.83
CA GLU A 432 21.75 32.22 9.04
C GLU A 432 20.25 32.35 9.41
N GLY A 433 19.56 31.20 9.49
CA GLY A 433 18.13 31.12 9.79
C GLY A 433 17.16 31.05 8.59
N CYS A 434 17.65 31.03 7.34
CA CYS A 434 16.81 30.87 6.15
C CYS A 434 16.31 29.42 5.97
N ARG A 435 15.06 29.24 5.51
CA ARG A 435 14.42 27.93 5.29
C ARG A 435 14.00 27.78 3.82
N ILE A 436 14.42 26.70 3.17
CA ILE A 436 13.92 26.33 1.84
C ILE A 436 12.71 25.41 2.02
N GLU A 437 11.58 25.75 1.43
CA GLU A 437 10.39 24.91 1.47
C GLU A 437 9.98 24.54 0.06
N GLY A 438 10.15 23.27 -0.32
CA GLY A 438 9.41 22.51 -1.35
C GLY A 438 10.14 22.24 -2.69
N THR A 439 9.52 21.61 -3.70
CA THR A 439 9.07 20.22 -3.58
C THR A 439 10.29 19.43 -3.13
N PRO A 440 10.29 18.93 -1.88
CA PRO A 440 9.34 17.91 -1.44
C PRO A 440 7.85 18.13 -1.15
N ASP A 441 7.22 19.31 -1.16
CA ASP A 441 6.04 19.46 -2.07
C ASP A 441 5.61 20.88 -2.58
N ASN A 442 6.39 21.98 -2.45
CA ASN A 442 6.17 23.28 -3.16
C ASN A 442 7.30 24.35 -2.98
N PRO A 443 8.32 24.52 -3.86
CA PRO A 443 9.52 25.35 -3.59
C PRO A 443 9.22 26.85 -3.54
N GLY A 444 9.19 27.41 -2.34
CA GLY A 444 9.59 28.77 -2.04
C GLY A 444 10.66 28.79 -0.94
N ALA A 445 11.81 29.41 -1.21
CA ALA A 445 12.76 29.69 -0.12
C ALA A 445 12.26 30.88 0.69
N VAL A 446 11.86 30.67 1.94
CA VAL A 446 11.26 31.72 2.76
C VAL A 446 12.32 32.38 3.63
N TRP A 447 12.58 33.66 3.38
CA TRP A 447 13.30 34.55 4.29
C TRP A 447 12.30 35.53 4.91
N GLY A 448 11.97 35.32 6.19
CA GLY A 448 10.90 36.09 6.84
C GLY A 448 9.54 35.75 6.24
N ASN A 449 8.92 36.68 5.50
CA ASN A 449 7.66 36.50 4.77
C ASN A 449 7.84 36.43 3.23
N MET A 450 9.07 36.34 2.71
CA MET A 450 9.33 36.39 1.26
C MET A 450 9.78 35.04 0.69
N THR A 451 9.15 34.60 -0.40
CA THR A 451 9.51 33.40 -1.18
C THR A 451 10.58 33.71 -2.24
N ILE A 452 11.68 32.96 -2.23
CA ILE A 452 12.81 33.01 -3.16
C ILE A 452 12.69 31.78 -4.07
N LYS A 453 12.52 31.99 -5.37
CA LYS A 453 12.62 30.93 -6.40
C LYS A 453 13.89 31.21 -7.19
N THR A 454 14.83 30.27 -7.23
CA THR A 454 16.05 30.34 -8.05
C THR A 454 16.09 29.10 -8.94
N GLY A 455 16.53 29.24 -10.19
CA GLY A 455 16.56 28.16 -11.19
C GLY A 455 15.70 28.45 -12.42
N GLU A 456 16.05 27.81 -13.54
CA GLU A 456 15.24 27.86 -14.78
C GLU A 456 13.97 27.02 -14.59
N PRO A 457 12.83 27.35 -15.25
CA PRO A 457 11.64 26.49 -15.20
C PRO A 457 11.94 25.08 -15.68
N LEU A 458 11.53 24.06 -14.92
CA LEU A 458 11.68 22.68 -15.34
C LEU A 458 10.75 22.41 -16.53
N THR A 459 11.32 21.93 -17.63
CA THR A 459 10.58 21.56 -18.86
C THR A 459 11.07 20.22 -19.38
N VAL A 460 10.33 19.63 -20.31
CA VAL A 460 10.73 18.44 -21.07
C VAL A 460 12.07 18.67 -21.78
N ASP A 461 12.25 19.83 -22.44
CA ASP A 461 13.49 20.17 -23.12
C ASP A 461 14.66 20.32 -22.13
N TRP A 462 14.41 20.93 -20.97
CA TRP A 462 15.39 20.98 -19.88
C TRP A 462 15.78 19.57 -19.44
N LEU A 463 14.81 18.69 -19.18
CA LEU A 463 15.08 17.30 -18.76
C LEU A 463 15.90 16.57 -19.82
N ARG A 464 15.54 16.65 -21.10
CA ARG A 464 16.33 16.04 -22.20
C ARG A 464 17.79 16.52 -22.23
N LYS A 465 18.03 17.82 -21.99
CA LYS A 465 19.37 18.41 -21.93
C LYS A 465 20.16 18.01 -20.67
N HIS A 466 19.49 17.53 -19.62
CA HIS A 466 20.08 17.20 -18.32
C HIS A 466 19.86 15.72 -17.95
N ASN A 467 20.06 14.81 -18.90
CA ASN A 467 20.00 13.35 -18.71
C ASN A 467 18.64 12.80 -18.26
N GLY A 468 17.57 13.55 -18.47
CA GLY A 468 16.20 13.13 -18.23
C GLY A 468 15.73 13.20 -16.77
N VAL A 469 16.52 13.75 -15.85
CA VAL A 469 16.21 13.77 -14.41
C VAL A 469 16.52 15.12 -13.78
N ALA A 470 15.66 15.56 -12.87
CA ALA A 470 15.92 16.66 -11.94
C ALA A 470 15.92 16.12 -10.51
N VAL A 471 16.92 16.49 -9.71
CA VAL A 471 17.08 16.05 -8.31
C VAL A 471 17.20 17.28 -7.41
N TRP A 472 16.48 17.27 -6.29
CA TRP A 472 16.50 18.34 -5.28
C TRP A 472 17.19 17.88 -3.99
N PRO A 473 17.72 18.78 -3.15
CA PRO A 473 18.12 18.42 -1.79
C PRO A 473 16.88 18.21 -0.90
N ALA A 474 16.86 17.16 -0.07
CA ALA A 474 15.77 16.89 0.89
C ALA A 474 16.19 17.14 2.35
N SER A 475 15.67 18.17 3.00
CA SER A 475 15.93 18.38 4.44
C SER A 475 15.33 17.25 5.30
N TYR A 476 16.13 16.72 6.22
CA TYR A 476 15.70 15.75 7.24
C TYR A 476 15.22 16.41 8.55
N HIS A 477 15.25 17.74 8.66
CA HIS A 477 14.73 18.48 9.82
C HIS A 477 13.38 19.12 9.49
N ARG A 478 12.34 18.30 9.34
CA ARG A 478 11.03 18.78 8.88
C ARG A 478 10.16 19.24 10.03
N TYR A 479 10.27 18.63 11.21
CA TYR A 479 9.57 19.11 12.42
C TYR A 479 10.40 20.03 13.31
N LYS A 480 11.74 20.09 13.16
CA LYS A 480 12.62 20.93 14.00
C LYS A 480 13.11 22.15 13.24
N LYS A 481 13.04 23.34 13.86
CA LYS A 481 13.83 24.51 13.45
C LYS A 481 15.25 24.43 14.02
N SER A 482 16.14 25.30 13.55
CA SER A 482 17.52 25.41 14.05
C SER A 482 17.61 25.71 15.55
N ASP A 483 16.62 26.43 16.10
CA ASP A 483 16.50 26.73 17.53
C ASP A 483 15.88 25.58 18.36
N GLY A 484 15.54 24.46 17.73
CA GLY A 484 14.90 23.30 18.36
C GLY A 484 13.40 23.48 18.63
N SER A 485 12.74 24.53 18.13
CA SER A 485 11.27 24.66 18.20
C SER A 485 10.56 23.89 17.08
N PRO A 486 9.25 23.55 17.23
CA PRO A 486 8.49 22.92 16.15
C PRO A 486 8.39 23.80 14.90
N SER A 487 8.56 23.21 13.72
CA SER A 487 8.46 23.91 12.43
C SER A 487 7.06 24.45 12.14
N ARG A 488 6.03 23.81 12.72
CA ARG A 488 4.60 24.02 12.49
C ARG A 488 4.12 23.78 11.05
N ILE A 489 4.97 23.21 10.20
CA ILE A 489 4.60 22.80 8.84
C ILE A 489 4.31 21.32 8.80
N TYR A 490 5.17 20.54 9.45
CA TYR A 490 5.01 19.12 9.61
C TYR A 490 5.01 18.76 11.10
N PRO A 491 4.12 17.86 11.56
CA PRO A 491 3.12 17.15 10.76
C PRO A 491 1.92 18.04 10.37
N GLU A 492 1.16 17.62 9.36
CA GLU A 492 -0.01 18.39 8.86
C GLU A 492 -1.25 18.29 9.75
N THR A 493 -1.12 17.73 10.96
CA THR A 493 -2.19 17.65 11.95
C THR A 493 -2.75 19.02 12.34
N ALA A 494 -3.93 19.04 12.96
CA ALA A 494 -4.56 20.29 13.39
C ALA A 494 -3.70 21.05 14.42
N SER A 495 -3.04 20.32 15.33
CA SER A 495 -2.13 20.89 16.33
C SER A 495 -0.74 21.26 15.78
N LYS A 496 -0.41 20.86 14.55
CA LYS A 496 0.94 20.94 13.97
C LYS A 496 2.01 20.25 14.81
N LYS A 497 1.60 19.21 15.53
CA LYS A 497 2.39 18.34 16.41
C LYS A 497 1.96 16.88 16.22
N PHE A 498 2.76 15.93 16.66
CA PHE A 498 2.37 14.52 16.65
C PHE A 498 1.26 14.27 17.69
N GLU A 499 0.12 13.76 17.23
CA GLU A 499 -1.10 13.64 18.02
C GLU A 499 -1.27 12.21 18.56
N PHE A 500 -1.02 12.03 19.86
CA PHE A 500 -1.40 10.82 20.62
C PHE A 500 -2.87 10.87 21.07
N LYS A 501 -3.46 12.06 21.02
CA LYS A 501 -4.90 12.28 21.05
C LYS A 501 -5.36 12.70 19.65
N PHE A 502 -6.07 11.82 18.98
CA PHE A 502 -6.36 11.85 17.55
C PHE A 502 -7.42 12.90 17.21
N GLY A 503 -7.00 14.14 16.93
CA GLY A 503 -7.92 15.24 16.59
C GLY A 503 -8.74 14.97 15.32
N PHE A 504 -8.18 14.18 14.39
CA PHE A 504 -8.92 13.70 13.22
C PHE A 504 -10.16 12.87 13.60
N LEU A 505 -10.02 11.93 14.55
CA LEU A 505 -11.14 11.11 15.01
C LEU A 505 -12.14 11.93 15.85
N GLU A 506 -11.69 12.92 16.62
CA GLU A 506 -12.60 13.86 17.29
C GLU A 506 -13.50 14.59 16.29
N ASN A 507 -12.95 14.98 15.14
CA ASN A 507 -13.72 15.64 14.09
C ASN A 507 -14.70 14.69 13.39
N ILE A 508 -14.30 13.44 13.16
CA ILE A 508 -15.19 12.39 12.66
C ILE A 508 -16.35 12.17 13.63
N ASN A 509 -16.06 12.00 14.93
CA ASN A 509 -17.09 11.84 15.97
C ASN A 509 -18.08 12.99 16.01
N LYS A 510 -17.58 14.24 16.00
CA LYS A 510 -18.45 15.42 15.96
C LYS A 510 -19.30 15.49 14.70
N ARG A 511 -18.71 15.15 13.55
CA ARG A 511 -19.38 15.25 12.25
C ARG A 511 -20.46 14.20 12.07
N PHE A 512 -20.24 12.98 12.56
CA PHE A 512 -21.08 11.83 12.30
C PHE A 512 -21.86 11.32 13.52
N GLY A 513 -21.69 11.96 14.69
CA GLY A 513 -22.29 11.51 15.94
C GLY A 513 -21.76 10.15 16.41
N THR A 514 -20.56 9.76 15.97
CA THR A 514 -19.90 8.51 16.38
C THR A 514 -19.10 8.71 17.66
N ASP A 515 -18.70 7.61 18.30
CA ASP A 515 -17.91 7.61 19.53
C ASP A 515 -16.62 6.78 19.36
N PHE A 516 -15.88 7.02 18.29
CA PHE A 516 -14.59 6.37 18.07
C PHE A 516 -13.58 6.79 19.13
N PRO A 517 -12.71 5.89 19.60
CA PRO A 517 -11.68 6.22 20.58
C PRO A 517 -10.72 7.28 20.01
N THR A 518 -10.57 8.38 20.73
CA THR A 518 -9.74 9.53 20.32
C THR A 518 -8.32 9.45 20.90
N THR A 519 -7.98 8.34 21.54
CA THR A 519 -6.65 8.03 22.05
C THR A 519 -6.40 6.52 21.93
N PHE A 520 -5.40 5.95 22.62
CA PHE A 520 -5.14 4.51 22.55
C PHE A 520 -6.39 3.68 22.82
N TYR A 521 -6.59 2.68 21.97
CA TYR A 521 -7.57 1.62 22.13
C TYR A 521 -6.93 0.30 21.74
N TRP A 522 -7.52 -0.79 22.22
CA TRP A 522 -7.09 -2.14 21.88
C TRP A 522 -8.15 -2.86 21.06
N SER A 523 -7.71 -3.47 19.97
CA SER A 523 -8.52 -4.35 19.14
C SER A 523 -7.71 -5.60 18.85
N GLY A 524 -8.29 -6.77 19.09
CA GLY A 524 -7.70 -8.04 18.66
C GLY A 524 -7.88 -8.24 17.16
N CYS A 525 -6.99 -9.01 16.56
CA CYS A 525 -7.19 -9.56 15.21
C CYS A 525 -8.35 -10.57 15.27
N ARG A 526 -9.28 -10.46 14.31
CA ARG A 526 -10.37 -11.42 14.11
C ARG A 526 -9.77 -12.72 13.58
N TRP A 527 -10.28 -13.86 14.05
CA TRP A 527 -9.79 -15.21 13.68
C TRP A 527 -8.34 -15.52 14.12
N ASN A 528 -7.88 -14.90 15.20
CA ASN A 528 -6.58 -15.18 15.78
C ASN A 528 -6.55 -16.57 16.48
N PRO A 529 -5.54 -17.43 16.21
CA PRO A 529 -5.32 -18.66 16.95
C PRO A 529 -5.25 -18.39 18.47
N GLY A 530 -6.06 -19.10 19.26
CA GLY A 530 -6.11 -18.92 20.71
C GLY A 530 -7.21 -18.01 21.27
N ASP A 531 -7.98 -17.30 20.43
CA ASP A 531 -9.23 -16.68 20.91
C ASP A 531 -10.32 -17.75 21.17
N PRO A 532 -10.88 -17.86 22.40
CA PRO A 532 -11.89 -18.86 22.74
C PRO A 532 -13.13 -18.82 21.87
N LEU A 533 -13.49 -17.65 21.33
CA LEU A 533 -14.63 -17.50 20.42
C LEU A 533 -14.47 -18.32 19.14
N TYR A 534 -13.22 -18.58 18.74
CA TYR A 534 -12.88 -19.27 17.50
C TYR A 534 -12.30 -20.67 17.74
N LYS A 535 -12.29 -21.20 18.97
CA LYS A 535 -11.71 -22.51 19.29
C LYS A 535 -12.27 -23.65 18.43
N ASN A 536 -13.58 -23.67 18.20
CA ASN A 536 -14.21 -24.68 17.35
C ASN A 536 -13.84 -24.50 15.88
N ILE A 537 -13.75 -23.25 15.42
CA ILE A 537 -13.32 -22.94 14.05
C ILE A 537 -11.86 -23.38 13.86
N GLN A 538 -10.97 -23.10 14.80
CA GLN A 538 -9.56 -23.52 14.75
C GLN A 538 -9.42 -25.05 14.71
N ALA A 539 -10.29 -25.79 15.41
CA ALA A 539 -10.27 -27.25 15.36
C ALA A 539 -10.64 -27.80 13.97
N GLU A 540 -11.55 -27.15 13.23
CA GLU A 540 -11.91 -27.54 11.86
C GLU A 540 -10.96 -26.95 10.80
N TYR A 541 -10.47 -25.73 11.01
CA TYR A 541 -9.62 -24.94 10.11
C TYR A 541 -8.32 -24.57 10.83
N PRO A 542 -7.34 -25.49 10.90
CA PRO A 542 -6.19 -25.34 11.78
C PRO A 542 -5.08 -24.44 11.22
N PHE A 543 -5.16 -24.00 9.97
CA PHE A 543 -4.11 -23.20 9.33
C PHE A 543 -4.53 -21.75 9.14
N GLN A 544 -3.62 -20.81 9.38
CA GLN A 544 -3.74 -19.44 8.89
C GLN A 544 -3.17 -19.34 7.46
N LEU A 545 -3.94 -18.75 6.55
CA LEU A 545 -3.49 -18.42 5.20
C LEU A 545 -3.12 -16.95 5.13
N ILE A 546 -1.84 -16.69 4.88
CA ILE A 546 -1.32 -15.35 4.59
C ILE A 546 -0.97 -15.21 3.11
N SER A 547 -0.80 -13.97 2.67
CA SER A 547 -0.29 -13.71 1.31
C SER A 547 0.71 -12.56 1.27
N GLY A 548 1.56 -12.59 0.26
CA GLY A 548 2.57 -11.56 0.02
C GLY A 548 2.68 -11.22 -1.46
N ARG A 549 3.21 -10.02 -1.74
CA ARG A 549 3.63 -9.69 -3.11
C ARG A 549 4.82 -10.55 -3.49
N VAL A 550 4.84 -10.99 -4.74
CA VAL A 550 5.90 -11.84 -5.31
C VAL A 550 6.87 -11.08 -6.20
N HIS A 551 6.42 -10.03 -6.88
CA HIS A 551 7.27 -9.11 -7.65
C HIS A 551 6.71 -7.69 -7.55
N HIS A 552 7.35 -6.74 -8.25
CA HIS A 552 6.92 -5.34 -8.31
C HIS A 552 5.62 -5.11 -9.10
N ALA A 553 5.18 -6.08 -9.92
CA ALA A 553 4.22 -5.87 -11.00
C ALA A 553 2.76 -6.27 -10.69
N MET A 554 2.45 -6.78 -9.48
CA MET A 554 1.11 -7.25 -9.10
C MET A 554 0.52 -8.18 -10.17
N THR A 555 -0.65 -7.86 -10.75
CA THR A 555 -1.32 -8.69 -11.74
C THR A 555 -0.60 -8.77 -13.08
N MET A 556 0.40 -7.91 -13.31
CA MET A 556 1.29 -7.99 -14.47
C MET A 556 2.42 -9.00 -14.26
N THR A 557 2.56 -9.59 -13.07
CA THR A 557 3.55 -10.65 -12.79
C THR A 557 3.39 -11.80 -13.78
N ALA A 558 2.18 -12.37 -13.86
CA ALA A 558 1.90 -13.48 -14.76
C ALA A 558 1.90 -13.05 -16.25
N VAL A 559 1.62 -11.79 -16.54
CA VAL A 559 1.59 -11.26 -17.91
C VAL A 559 3.01 -10.99 -18.46
N CYS A 560 4.01 -10.87 -17.60
CA CYS A 560 5.40 -10.67 -17.99
C CYS A 560 6.18 -11.99 -17.95
N PRO A 561 6.54 -12.60 -19.11
CA PRO A 561 7.16 -13.93 -19.13
C PRO A 561 8.47 -14.00 -18.34
N TYR A 562 9.29 -12.95 -18.38
CA TYR A 562 10.51 -12.85 -17.57
C TYR A 562 10.23 -12.97 -16.05
N LEU A 563 9.16 -12.35 -15.56
CA LEU A 563 8.77 -12.46 -14.16
C LEU A 563 8.18 -13.83 -13.84
N ALA A 564 7.38 -14.41 -14.75
CA ALA A 564 6.83 -15.77 -14.60
C ALA A 564 7.90 -16.88 -14.66
N GLU A 565 9.06 -16.60 -15.24
CA GLU A 565 10.23 -17.51 -15.25
C GLU A 565 11.13 -17.32 -14.02
N THR A 566 10.89 -16.29 -13.19
CA THR A 566 11.67 -16.02 -11.98
C THR A 566 10.99 -16.66 -10.77
N ASP A 567 11.72 -17.48 -10.03
CA ASP A 567 11.25 -18.06 -8.78
C ASP A 567 11.28 -17.03 -7.63
N THR A 568 10.33 -17.16 -6.71
CA THR A 568 10.21 -16.35 -5.48
C THR A 568 9.63 -17.21 -4.36
N GLU A 569 9.52 -16.68 -3.14
CA GLU A 569 9.00 -17.46 -2.00
C GLU A 569 7.57 -17.97 -2.23
N CYS A 570 6.79 -17.36 -3.15
CA CYS A 570 5.44 -17.81 -3.49
C CYS A 570 5.21 -18.06 -4.98
N MET A 571 6.26 -18.03 -5.81
CA MET A 571 6.26 -18.43 -7.21
C MET A 571 7.29 -19.54 -7.40
N GLN A 572 6.87 -20.77 -7.69
CA GLN A 572 7.77 -21.93 -7.73
C GLN A 572 7.60 -22.72 -9.03
N PRO A 573 8.68 -23.32 -9.57
CA PRO A 573 8.65 -24.06 -10.83
C PRO A 573 7.98 -25.43 -10.66
N VAL A 574 6.64 -25.43 -10.52
CA VAL A 574 5.82 -26.64 -10.27
C VAL A 574 4.63 -26.76 -11.21
N ASN A 575 4.68 -26.10 -12.37
CA ASN A 575 3.68 -26.27 -13.43
C ASN A 575 3.65 -27.72 -13.95
N ASN A 576 2.51 -28.14 -14.52
CA ASN A 576 2.41 -29.40 -15.26
C ASN A 576 2.86 -29.21 -16.72
N ASP A 577 3.03 -30.32 -17.47
CA ASP A 577 3.23 -30.28 -18.92
C ASP A 577 2.05 -29.60 -19.64
N PHE A 578 2.34 -28.74 -20.61
CA PHE A 578 1.32 -28.20 -21.52
C PHE A 578 1.91 -27.77 -22.87
N HIS A 579 1.02 -27.68 -23.87
CA HIS A 579 1.33 -27.11 -25.18
C HIS A 579 0.70 -25.73 -25.29
N TYR A 580 1.45 -24.79 -25.85
CA TYR A 580 0.95 -23.45 -26.13
C TYR A 580 1.51 -22.92 -27.44
N ARG A 581 0.65 -22.37 -28.28
CA ARG A 581 1.05 -21.72 -29.53
C ARG A 581 1.27 -20.24 -29.28
N MET A 582 2.53 -19.79 -29.40
CA MET A 582 2.83 -18.37 -29.26
C MET A 582 2.13 -17.58 -30.37
N PRO A 583 1.48 -16.44 -30.05
CA PRO A 583 0.80 -15.61 -31.04
C PRO A 583 1.81 -15.03 -32.04
N GLU A 584 1.38 -14.81 -33.27
CA GLU A 584 2.23 -14.21 -34.29
C GLU A 584 2.43 -12.72 -34.00
N LEU A 585 3.68 -12.34 -33.69
CA LEU A 585 4.09 -10.96 -33.54
C LEU A 585 4.56 -10.42 -34.90
N GLU A 586 3.65 -9.85 -35.69
CA GLU A 586 4.02 -9.21 -36.95
C GLU A 586 4.97 -8.01 -36.69
N ASN A 587 6.10 -7.97 -37.39
CA ASN A 587 7.03 -6.83 -37.43
C ASN A 587 7.72 -6.43 -36.11
N ILE A 588 7.62 -7.23 -35.04
CA ILE A 588 8.36 -7.03 -33.79
C ILE A 588 9.50 -8.06 -33.72
N PRO A 589 10.78 -7.62 -33.72
CA PRO A 589 11.90 -8.53 -33.55
C PRO A 589 11.80 -9.26 -32.22
N ASN A 590 11.68 -10.59 -32.25
CA ASN A 590 11.80 -11.43 -31.08
C ASN A 590 13.27 -11.45 -30.61
N LYS A 591 13.67 -10.43 -29.86
CA LYS A 591 15.08 -10.22 -29.43
C LYS A 591 15.32 -10.50 -27.94
N TYR A 592 14.27 -10.71 -27.14
CA TYR A 592 14.38 -10.73 -25.66
C TYR A 592 13.65 -11.92 -25.01
N GLY A 593 14.02 -13.14 -25.39
CA GLY A 593 13.70 -14.34 -24.61
C GLY A 593 12.28 -14.89 -24.74
N LEU A 594 11.39 -14.28 -25.53
CA LEU A 594 10.14 -14.93 -25.92
C LEU A 594 10.45 -16.04 -26.93
N ARG A 595 9.79 -17.19 -26.82
CA ARG A 595 10.02 -18.31 -27.73
C ARG A 595 9.39 -18.01 -29.10
N ASP A 596 9.93 -18.61 -30.17
CA ASP A 596 9.45 -18.42 -31.55
C ASP A 596 7.92 -18.56 -31.67
N ASN A 597 7.32 -17.79 -32.60
CA ASN A 597 5.90 -17.80 -32.98
C ASN A 597 5.45 -19.17 -33.57
N LYS A 598 5.48 -20.22 -32.74
CA LYS A 598 5.23 -21.62 -33.08
C LYS A 598 4.56 -22.34 -31.91
N ASP A 599 4.15 -23.58 -32.13
CA ASP A 599 3.74 -24.49 -31.06
C ASP A 599 4.95 -24.78 -30.16
N ASN A 600 4.83 -24.38 -28.90
CA ASN A 600 5.83 -24.57 -27.86
C ASN A 600 5.35 -25.61 -26.86
N PHE A 601 6.26 -26.51 -26.47
CA PHE A 601 6.04 -27.45 -25.39
C PHE A 601 6.71 -26.95 -24.10
N PHE A 602 5.93 -26.87 -23.03
CA PHE A 602 6.39 -26.50 -21.70
C PHE A 602 6.41 -27.75 -20.84
N LYS A 603 7.60 -28.08 -20.35
CA LYS A 603 7.82 -29.22 -19.46
C LYS A 603 7.37 -28.89 -18.05
N GLN A 604 7.04 -29.92 -17.29
CA GLN A 604 6.84 -29.84 -15.86
C GLN A 604 8.04 -29.14 -15.19
N GLY A 605 7.73 -28.18 -14.33
CA GLY A 605 8.72 -27.37 -13.62
C GLY A 605 9.58 -26.45 -14.47
N SER A 606 9.11 -26.06 -15.66
CA SER A 606 9.78 -25.05 -16.50
C SER A 606 9.29 -23.63 -16.30
N LEU A 607 8.21 -23.43 -15.53
CA LEU A 607 7.61 -22.13 -15.25
C LEU A 607 7.23 -21.99 -13.79
N SER A 608 7.55 -20.84 -13.21
CA SER A 608 7.16 -20.51 -11.85
C SER A 608 5.69 -20.11 -11.81
N ILE A 609 4.92 -20.76 -10.95
CA ILE A 609 3.50 -20.48 -10.73
C ILE A 609 3.25 -20.15 -9.26
N PRO A 610 2.16 -19.42 -8.95
CA PRO A 610 1.75 -19.22 -7.57
C PRO A 610 1.51 -20.57 -6.86
N VAL A 611 2.06 -20.70 -5.65
CA VAL A 611 1.95 -21.93 -4.84
C VAL A 611 1.40 -21.65 -3.45
N PHE A 612 0.95 -22.72 -2.79
CA PHE A 612 0.77 -22.77 -1.35
C PHE A 612 2.08 -23.26 -0.71
N ALA A 613 2.81 -22.35 -0.09
CA ALA A 613 3.97 -22.68 0.73
C ALA A 613 3.52 -23.21 2.09
N PHE A 614 3.93 -24.42 2.43
CA PHE A 614 3.65 -25.12 3.68
C PHE A 614 4.96 -25.37 4.44
N ASN A 615 4.88 -25.34 5.77
CA ASN A 615 5.95 -25.88 6.58
C ASN A 615 6.12 -27.39 6.29
N THR A 616 7.36 -27.88 6.22
CA THR A 616 7.64 -29.30 5.93
C THR A 616 6.99 -30.25 6.94
N ALA A 617 6.94 -29.88 8.23
CA ALA A 617 6.31 -30.68 9.27
C ALA A 617 4.79 -30.79 9.10
N ASP A 618 4.14 -29.70 8.70
CA ASP A 618 2.71 -29.68 8.38
C ASP A 618 2.41 -30.50 7.12
N GLY A 619 3.25 -30.35 6.08
CA GLY A 619 3.16 -31.18 4.88
C GLY A 619 3.28 -32.67 5.20
N LYS A 620 4.23 -33.04 6.07
CA LYS A 620 4.42 -34.42 6.52
C LYS A 620 3.22 -34.96 7.31
N SER A 621 2.67 -34.16 8.25
CA SER A 621 1.51 -34.57 9.04
C SER A 621 0.27 -34.79 8.17
N LEU A 622 0.13 -34.00 7.10
CA LEU A 622 -0.92 -34.14 6.10
C LEU A 622 -0.59 -35.16 5.02
N ASN A 623 0.58 -35.80 5.00
CA ASN A 623 1.06 -36.67 3.92
C ASN A 623 0.94 -36.00 2.54
N LEU A 624 1.54 -34.82 2.41
CA LEU A 624 1.67 -34.03 1.19
C LEU A 624 3.11 -34.06 0.68
N LYS A 625 3.28 -33.78 -0.62
CA LYS A 625 4.57 -33.59 -1.29
C LYS A 625 4.50 -32.32 -2.14
N THR A 626 5.65 -31.67 -2.34
CA THR A 626 5.78 -30.58 -3.32
C THR A 626 5.24 -31.03 -4.69
N GLY A 627 4.43 -30.19 -5.32
CA GLY A 627 3.75 -30.46 -6.59
C GLY A 627 2.38 -31.14 -6.48
N ASN A 628 1.97 -31.61 -5.30
CA ASN A 628 0.58 -32.05 -5.08
C ASN A 628 -0.38 -30.88 -5.30
N THR A 629 -1.53 -31.16 -5.92
CA THR A 629 -2.64 -30.21 -5.99
C THR A 629 -3.52 -30.37 -4.75
N VAL A 630 -3.89 -29.27 -4.10
CA VAL A 630 -4.81 -29.26 -2.97
C VAL A 630 -5.79 -28.09 -3.09
N SER A 631 -6.92 -28.21 -2.41
CA SER A 631 -7.81 -27.08 -2.13
C SER A 631 -7.59 -26.56 -0.71
N LEU A 632 -7.67 -25.25 -0.55
CA LEU A 632 -7.86 -24.61 0.75
C LEU A 632 -9.31 -24.16 0.86
N GLU A 633 -10.01 -24.64 1.90
CA GLU A 633 -11.39 -24.25 2.21
C GLU A 633 -11.42 -23.37 3.46
N ASN A 634 -12.12 -22.24 3.40
CA ASN A 634 -12.32 -21.34 4.56
C ASN A 634 -13.63 -21.67 5.33
N PRO A 635 -13.90 -21.06 6.50
CA PRO A 635 -15.14 -21.26 7.26
C PRO A 635 -16.44 -21.02 6.48
N PHE A 636 -16.41 -20.19 5.43
CA PHE A 636 -17.53 -19.92 4.53
C PHE A 636 -17.70 -20.95 3.41
N LYS A 637 -16.94 -22.06 3.46
CA LYS A 637 -16.94 -23.12 2.44
C LYS A 637 -16.50 -22.63 1.05
N LYS A 638 -15.90 -21.45 0.95
CA LYS A 638 -15.23 -20.98 -0.28
C LYS A 638 -13.91 -21.74 -0.42
N ARG A 639 -13.52 -22.03 -1.66
CA ARG A 639 -12.33 -22.84 -1.98
C ARG A 639 -11.45 -22.17 -3.01
N ILE A 640 -10.15 -22.36 -2.85
CA ILE A 640 -9.14 -22.06 -3.88
C ILE A 640 -8.24 -23.27 -4.08
N ILE A 641 -7.80 -23.48 -5.32
CA ILE A 641 -6.95 -24.60 -5.71
C ILE A 641 -5.54 -24.09 -5.98
N GLY A 642 -4.54 -24.88 -5.58
CA GLY A 642 -3.13 -24.54 -5.79
C GLY A 642 -2.20 -25.74 -5.62
N LYS A 643 -0.97 -25.55 -6.06
CA LYS A 643 0.11 -26.53 -5.89
C LYS A 643 0.81 -26.34 -4.54
N VAL A 644 1.12 -27.44 -3.87
CA VAL A 644 1.89 -27.48 -2.62
C VAL A 644 3.36 -27.24 -2.91
N PHE A 645 3.99 -26.39 -2.09
CA PHE A 645 5.44 -26.25 -1.98
C PHE A 645 5.83 -26.44 -0.50
N LEU A 646 6.62 -27.47 -0.19
CA LEU A 646 7.09 -27.72 1.18
C LEU A 646 8.41 -26.98 1.41
N THR A 647 8.49 -26.21 2.49
CA THR A 647 9.70 -25.46 2.90
C THR A 647 9.76 -25.35 4.43
N ASP A 648 10.96 -25.18 4.99
CA ASP A 648 11.15 -24.84 6.41
C ASP A 648 11.19 -23.31 6.65
N GLU A 649 11.11 -22.52 5.58
CA GLU A 649 11.13 -21.05 5.57
C GLU A 649 9.79 -20.42 5.93
N ILE A 650 8.88 -21.18 6.53
CA ILE A 650 7.60 -20.69 7.06
C ILE A 650 7.30 -21.41 8.36
N MET A 651 6.79 -20.69 9.34
CA MET A 651 6.46 -21.31 10.63
C MET A 651 5.32 -22.35 10.50
N PRO A 652 5.30 -23.40 11.34
CA PRO A 652 4.20 -24.35 11.38
C PRO A 652 2.85 -23.68 11.67
N GLY A 653 1.77 -24.25 11.12
CA GLY A 653 0.40 -23.73 11.25
C GLY A 653 0.07 -22.58 10.30
N VAL A 654 1.01 -22.14 9.47
CA VAL A 654 0.83 -21.04 8.52
C VAL A 654 1.08 -21.52 7.09
N ILE A 655 0.21 -21.11 6.18
CA ILE A 655 0.32 -21.32 4.73
C ILE A 655 0.48 -19.95 4.07
N LYS A 656 1.41 -19.81 3.13
CA LYS A 656 1.62 -18.56 2.39
C LYS A 656 1.36 -18.75 0.89
N THR A 657 0.74 -17.75 0.26
CA THR A 657 0.51 -17.72 -1.20
C THR A 657 0.78 -16.33 -1.78
N ALA A 658 0.85 -16.21 -3.10
CA ALA A 658 0.97 -14.92 -3.78
C ALA A 658 -0.31 -14.08 -3.66
N PHE A 659 -0.17 -12.78 -3.41
CA PHE A 659 -1.26 -11.81 -3.49
C PHE A 659 -1.30 -11.16 -4.88
N GLY A 660 -2.43 -11.31 -5.57
CA GLY A 660 -2.70 -10.69 -6.87
C GLY A 660 -1.61 -10.89 -7.94
N PRO A 661 -1.06 -12.11 -8.16
CA PRO A 661 -0.08 -12.37 -9.23
C PRO A 661 -0.67 -12.22 -10.65
N GLY A 662 -2.01 -12.13 -10.76
CA GLY A 662 -2.76 -12.01 -12.02
C GLY A 662 -2.82 -13.33 -12.80
N GLY A 663 -3.30 -13.25 -14.04
CA GLY A 663 -3.04 -14.25 -15.09
C GLY A 663 -3.82 -15.55 -15.00
N ARG A 664 -4.95 -15.63 -14.29
CA ARG A 664 -5.82 -16.81 -14.49
C ARG A 664 -6.41 -16.80 -15.89
N GLU A 665 -6.66 -15.61 -16.42
CA GLU A 665 -7.50 -15.46 -17.61
C GLU A 665 -7.16 -14.22 -18.47
N ALA A 666 -6.16 -13.41 -18.12
CA ALA A 666 -5.79 -12.20 -18.87
C ALA A 666 -5.31 -12.47 -20.31
N SER A 667 -5.54 -11.51 -21.20
CA SER A 667 -5.03 -11.50 -22.59
C SER A 667 -3.54 -11.14 -22.65
N GLY A 668 -2.85 -11.55 -23.73
CA GLY A 668 -1.46 -11.18 -24.01
C GLY A 668 -0.41 -12.24 -23.66
N THR A 669 -0.74 -13.19 -22.79
CA THR A 669 0.10 -14.38 -22.49
C THR A 669 -0.78 -15.56 -22.08
N GLU A 670 -1.47 -16.16 -23.05
CA GLU A 670 -2.42 -17.26 -22.81
C GLU A 670 -1.77 -18.52 -22.20
N PHE A 671 -0.44 -18.64 -22.17
CA PHE A 671 0.22 -19.80 -21.55
C PHE A 671 -0.05 -19.91 -20.03
N ILE A 672 -0.24 -18.79 -19.30
CA ILE A 672 -0.63 -18.87 -17.87
C ILE A 672 -2.08 -19.32 -17.71
N ASN A 673 -2.94 -19.17 -18.73
CA ASN A 673 -4.26 -19.79 -18.71
C ASN A 673 -4.11 -21.33 -18.60
N HIS A 674 -3.05 -21.94 -19.14
CA HIS A 674 -2.85 -23.39 -18.97
C HIS A 674 -2.53 -23.79 -17.51
N THR A 675 -2.15 -22.83 -16.67
CA THR A 675 -1.93 -23.04 -15.23
C THR A 675 -3.10 -22.54 -14.37
N PHE A 676 -4.12 -21.88 -14.94
CA PHE A 676 -5.20 -21.22 -14.19
C PHE A 676 -5.91 -22.18 -13.23
N LYS A 677 -6.11 -23.43 -13.66
CA LYS A 677 -6.85 -24.47 -12.91
C LYS A 677 -6.23 -24.77 -11.54
N TYR A 678 -4.97 -24.45 -11.36
CA TYR A 678 -4.21 -24.68 -10.13
C TYR A 678 -3.38 -23.45 -9.73
N THR A 679 -3.78 -22.26 -10.17
CA THR A 679 -3.17 -20.98 -9.78
C THR A 679 -4.05 -20.34 -8.70
N PRO A 680 -3.64 -20.27 -7.43
CA PRO A 680 -4.47 -19.72 -6.36
C PRO A 680 -4.72 -18.20 -6.48
N ASN A 681 -5.89 -17.77 -6.01
CA ASN A 681 -6.29 -16.37 -5.88
C ASN A 681 -6.93 -16.19 -4.50
N ILE A 682 -6.15 -15.69 -3.55
CA ILE A 682 -6.60 -15.54 -2.16
C ILE A 682 -7.85 -14.65 -2.01
N ASN A 683 -8.09 -13.72 -2.94
CA ASN A 683 -9.27 -12.84 -2.90
C ASN A 683 -10.60 -13.57 -3.06
N GLU A 684 -10.60 -14.82 -3.51
CA GLU A 684 -11.80 -15.70 -3.53
C GLU A 684 -12.18 -16.21 -2.14
N LEU A 685 -11.25 -16.21 -1.19
CA LEU A 685 -11.51 -16.60 0.21
C LEU A 685 -11.84 -15.42 1.12
N HIS A 686 -11.81 -14.19 0.61
CA HIS A 686 -12.09 -13.00 1.40
C HIS A 686 -13.51 -13.05 2.02
N ASP A 687 -13.61 -12.63 3.27
CA ASP A 687 -14.86 -12.41 3.99
C ASP A 687 -15.22 -10.91 3.88
N PRO A 688 -16.32 -10.52 3.20
CA PRO A 688 -16.74 -9.12 3.09
C PRO A 688 -16.94 -8.44 4.44
N GLU A 689 -17.32 -9.20 5.48
CA GLU A 689 -17.57 -8.68 6.81
C GLU A 689 -16.29 -8.65 7.66
N ASN A 690 -15.17 -9.15 7.16
CA ASN A 690 -13.90 -9.12 7.85
C ASN A 690 -13.23 -7.75 7.69
N ILE A 691 -13.75 -6.79 8.44
CA ILE A 691 -13.33 -5.40 8.45
C ILE A 691 -12.81 -5.00 9.83
N SER A 692 -11.89 -4.04 9.89
CA SER A 692 -11.54 -3.38 11.14
C SER A 692 -12.80 -2.76 11.77
N PRO A 693 -13.08 -3.03 13.06
CA PRO A 693 -14.27 -2.51 13.72
C PRO A 693 -14.26 -0.98 13.88
N PHE A 694 -13.09 -0.34 13.77
CA PHE A 694 -12.94 1.10 13.93
C PHE A 694 -12.81 1.82 12.59
N THR A 695 -12.02 1.27 11.68
CA THR A 695 -11.74 1.93 10.40
C THR A 695 -12.62 1.44 9.26
N GLY A 696 -13.30 0.31 9.41
CA GLY A 696 -14.04 -0.34 8.33
C GLY A 696 -13.14 -0.86 7.20
N MET A 697 -11.81 -0.85 7.40
CA MET A 697 -10.86 -1.34 6.40
C MET A 697 -10.97 -2.86 6.25
N PRO A 698 -11.10 -3.40 5.02
CA PRO A 698 -11.10 -4.83 4.78
C PRO A 698 -9.78 -5.48 5.20
N ALA A 699 -9.87 -6.60 5.89
CA ALA A 699 -8.74 -7.40 6.32
C ALA A 699 -8.57 -8.62 5.41
N PHE A 700 -7.54 -8.58 4.58
CA PHE A 700 -7.20 -9.63 3.61
C PHE A 700 -6.32 -10.75 4.19
N GLY A 701 -5.74 -10.53 5.39
CA GLY A 701 -4.78 -11.43 6.04
C GLY A 701 -5.38 -12.35 7.10
N ASP A 702 -6.63 -12.14 7.52
CA ASP A 702 -7.27 -12.97 8.55
C ASP A 702 -8.09 -14.11 7.91
N ILE A 703 -7.41 -15.09 7.34
CA ILE A 703 -8.07 -16.22 6.67
C ILE A 703 -7.65 -17.52 7.33
N MET A 704 -8.61 -18.21 7.94
CA MET A 704 -8.42 -19.58 8.43
C MET A 704 -8.80 -20.56 7.31
N VAL A 705 -8.03 -21.63 7.16
CA VAL A 705 -8.29 -22.65 6.16
C VAL A 705 -8.04 -24.06 6.70
N LYS A 706 -8.67 -25.02 6.03
CA LYS A 706 -8.29 -26.43 6.10
C LYS A 706 -7.86 -26.91 4.73
N VAL A 707 -6.96 -27.88 4.72
CA VAL A 707 -6.47 -28.50 3.49
C VAL A 707 -7.40 -29.64 3.10
N ILE A 708 -7.90 -29.59 1.87
CA ILE A 708 -8.63 -30.68 1.24
C ILE A 708 -7.73 -31.25 0.15
N LYS A 709 -7.40 -32.54 0.28
CA LYS A 709 -6.69 -33.24 -0.79
C LYS A 709 -7.63 -33.37 -1.98
N GLU A 710 -7.23 -32.80 -3.11
CA GLU A 710 -7.95 -33.03 -4.35
C GLU A 710 -7.70 -34.46 -4.82
N ARG A 711 -8.73 -35.06 -5.43
CA ARG A 711 -8.60 -36.36 -6.08
C ARG A 711 -7.92 -36.17 -7.44
N ASP A 712 -6.65 -35.79 -7.44
CA ASP A 712 -5.88 -35.70 -8.68
C ASP A 712 -5.01 -36.96 -8.82
N TRP A 713 -5.64 -38.02 -9.36
CA TRP A 713 -4.98 -39.09 -10.14
C TRP A 713 -5.92 -39.52 -11.27
#